data_AF-A0A848B7S1-F1
#
_entry.id   AF-A0A848B7S1-F1
#
_cell.length_a   1.000
_cell.length_b   1.000
_cell.length_c   1.000
_cell.angle_alpha   90.00
_cell.angle_beta   90.00
_cell.angle_gamma   90.00
#
_symmetry.space_group_name_H-M   'P 1'
#
loop_
_entity.id
_entity.type
_entity.pdbx_description
1 polymer ?
#
loop_
_entity_poly.entity_id
_entity_poly.type
_entity_poly.pdbx_seq_one_letter_code
_entity_poly.pdbx_strand_id
1 'polypeptide(L)'
;MKLQLNRLCLAWRSIALSAAIALPLLPAEAAAPPELDREPVAGENLPYQPGDGETMRVNPPAFRWLPAGGDAARYRLQVAADPEFSQLAYQARNLRWRIEVPSEPLKPGKWFWRYGVEQPEGVRWSRTRAFSIAPDAAAFPYPEPGWTGHIPAARPRLFVPPGTVAELRRRAQEGDLKPQADRLVREVHKFSGEEIIAEPPFLGKDRWGALYATIFRTTRPPMDKMERAALAYLLTGDEACGHEARRRLLTFFGWDPKGSTNLFHNDEPAMWMMMRGVRAYDWIYPICTPEERRAVETVMLERGRDLFRYLTERRFDNHPYESHAGRMVGFLGEAAISLAPEHPEAKEWLDYAVRIYYGAYPCWGGEDGGWNEGTHYWVSYMDFILNFVVALRNATGVDLGRKPFFRNTPYYLYYSSPPFTRRQVFGDGYAAINMRWYGGMMYNFALLNRDPSLKYYAEAAGFKPGLTLLNLFAGKDDFQAEPPSELPTSRLFADVGLAALRNTLTDGDNHIGMKFRSSPFGAVSHGHRDQNTFAIEAFGEPLAIATGYYNYYASPHHSNYTRATRAKCGITYDGGKGQVNGWKATGRITFFEDTPDFTLLSAEAAPAYGGALTRAARQIIFLKAAGVFVIHDILAAPEAHSYEYWLHALDEMKIDTARNTVTITRPKAILNTRFLLPASPFFRQTDRFDPPVGEQKRDYMVDNYHLTAATAPAKEAVFLTVLAVTKPGAEPPESELLESPAARCAAVTLPDGRRYLAGFARQGAEQSDAPLFVRKLPRTGD
;
A
#
# COMPACT_ATOMS: atom_id res chain seq x y z
N MET A 1 -14.84 -18.59 74.31
CA MET A 1 -14.94 -17.50 75.30
C MET A 1 -13.95 -16.43 74.86
N LYS A 2 -14.26 -15.18 74.54
CA LYS A 2 -15.48 -14.37 74.57
C LYS A 2 -15.05 -13.06 73.86
N LEU A 3 -15.84 -12.54 72.91
CA LEU A 3 -16.57 -11.25 73.04
C LEU A 3 -15.62 -10.03 73.06
N GLN A 4 -15.65 -9.11 72.11
CA GLN A 4 -16.71 -8.15 71.76
C GLN A 4 -16.23 -7.38 70.49
N LEU A 5 -17.03 -6.87 69.55
CA LEU A 5 -18.40 -6.36 69.62
C LEU A 5 -19.17 -6.67 68.33
N ASN A 6 -20.39 -7.15 68.53
CA ASN A 6 -21.50 -7.14 67.58
C ASN A 6 -21.87 -5.70 67.16
N ARG A 7 -22.35 -5.52 65.92
CA ARG A 7 -23.75 -5.18 65.67
C ARG A 7 -24.10 -5.24 64.16
N LEU A 8 -25.15 -6.01 63.89
CA LEU A 8 -26.09 -5.96 62.75
C LEU A 8 -25.75 -6.73 61.45
N CYS A 9 -25.85 -8.06 61.58
CA CYS A 9 -26.51 -8.95 60.62
C CYS A 9 -27.99 -8.51 60.39
N LEU A 10 -28.79 -8.94 59.40
CA LEU A 10 -28.90 -10.19 58.65
C LEU A 10 -29.93 -9.95 57.52
N ALA A 11 -29.67 -10.55 56.34
CA ALA A 11 -30.59 -11.23 55.40
C ALA A 11 -31.96 -10.59 55.02
N TRP A 12 -32.44 -10.73 53.78
CA TRP A 12 -33.14 -11.93 53.31
C TRP A 12 -33.36 -11.91 51.79
N ARG A 13 -33.49 -13.13 51.24
CA ARG A 13 -33.75 -13.48 49.84
C ARG A 13 -35.16 -13.08 49.36
N SER A 14 -35.22 -12.69 48.09
CA SER A 14 -36.23 -13.01 47.05
C SER A 14 -37.70 -13.20 47.44
N ILE A 15 -38.58 -12.24 47.06
CA ILE A 15 -39.93 -12.46 46.49
C ILE A 15 -40.25 -11.31 45.51
N ALA A 16 -40.71 -11.65 44.31
CA ALA A 16 -41.17 -10.73 43.28
C ALA A 16 -42.60 -10.20 43.58
N LEU A 17 -42.85 -8.91 43.32
CA LEU A 17 -44.18 -8.42 42.93
C LEU A 17 -44.11 -7.05 42.24
N SER A 18 -44.50 -7.05 40.97
CA SER A 18 -45.11 -5.99 40.16
C SER A 18 -45.13 -4.55 40.71
N ALA A 19 -44.30 -3.68 40.14
CA ALA A 19 -44.57 -2.24 40.04
C ALA A 19 -44.20 -1.77 38.63
N ALA A 20 -45.22 -1.66 37.78
CA ALA A 20 -45.12 -0.97 36.50
C ALA A 20 -44.90 0.53 36.77
N ILE A 21 -43.64 0.95 36.78
CA ILE A 21 -43.29 2.37 36.72
C ILE A 21 -43.44 2.75 35.24
N ALA A 22 -44.54 3.43 34.93
CA ALA A 22 -44.67 4.17 33.69
C ALA A 22 -43.62 5.29 33.71
N LEU A 23 -42.42 5.01 33.18
CA LEU A 23 -41.51 6.08 32.79
C LEU A 23 -42.23 6.89 31.70
N PRO A 24 -42.36 8.22 31.83
CA PRO A 24 -42.80 9.02 30.70
C PRO A 24 -41.79 8.79 29.58
N LEU A 25 -42.30 8.34 28.43
CA LEU A 25 -41.58 8.40 27.16
C LEU A 25 -41.13 9.84 26.98
N LEU A 26 -39.86 10.11 27.29
CA LEU A 26 -39.22 11.34 26.84
C LEU A 26 -39.41 11.37 25.31
N PRO A 27 -39.93 12.46 24.74
CA PRO A 27 -40.02 12.58 23.30
C PRO A 27 -38.62 12.32 22.75
N ALA A 28 -38.53 11.39 21.80
CA ALA A 28 -37.29 11.13 21.08
C ALA A 28 -36.72 12.48 20.65
N GLU A 29 -35.57 12.85 21.19
CA GLU A 29 -34.88 14.08 20.85
C GLU A 29 -34.76 14.09 19.34
N ALA A 30 -35.43 15.04 18.68
CA ALA A 30 -35.47 15.10 17.22
C ALA A 30 -34.02 15.16 16.74
N ALA A 31 -33.55 14.08 16.12
CA ALA A 31 -32.17 13.96 15.68
C ALA A 31 -31.83 15.19 14.85
N ALA A 32 -30.70 15.84 15.17
CA ALA A 32 -30.24 17.01 14.44
C ALA A 32 -30.28 16.73 12.93
N PRO A 33 -30.73 17.68 12.10
CA PRO A 33 -30.84 17.46 10.67
C PRO A 33 -29.48 17.01 10.09
N PRO A 34 -29.47 16.03 9.17
CA PRO A 34 -28.22 15.50 8.65
C PRO A 34 -27.41 16.60 7.99
N GLU A 35 -26.16 16.75 8.42
CA GLU A 35 -25.19 17.65 7.83
C GLU A 35 -24.73 17.08 6.48
N LEU A 36 -25.03 17.80 5.40
CA LEU A 36 -24.60 17.47 4.05
C LEU A 36 -23.46 18.41 3.63
N ASP A 37 -22.63 17.97 2.69
CA ASP A 37 -21.60 18.79 2.04
C ASP A 37 -20.50 19.37 2.94
N ARG A 38 -20.30 18.81 4.15
CA ARG A 38 -19.10 19.13 4.95
C ARG A 38 -17.82 18.72 4.21
N GLU A 39 -16.70 19.33 4.58
CA GLU A 39 -15.41 18.90 4.04
C GLU A 39 -15.00 17.51 4.58
N PRO A 40 -14.41 16.64 3.74
CA PRO A 40 -13.87 15.37 4.20
C PRO A 40 -12.69 15.61 5.15
N VAL A 41 -12.62 14.84 6.24
CA VAL A 41 -11.49 14.91 7.17
C VAL A 41 -10.39 13.98 6.66
N ALA A 42 -9.21 14.54 6.41
CA ALA A 42 -8.04 13.78 5.95
C ALA A 42 -7.72 12.65 6.95
N GLY A 43 -7.63 11.43 6.44
CA GLY A 43 -7.35 10.25 7.25
C GLY A 43 -8.55 9.62 7.95
N GLU A 44 -9.72 10.23 7.86
CA GLU A 44 -10.97 9.65 8.35
C GLU A 44 -11.94 9.39 7.21
N ASN A 45 -11.94 10.24 6.19
CA ASN A 45 -12.91 10.16 5.12
C ASN A 45 -12.22 10.05 3.75
N LEU A 46 -12.77 9.19 2.90
CA LEU A 46 -12.57 9.28 1.46
C LEU A 46 -13.26 10.56 0.95
N PRO A 47 -12.65 11.26 -0.02
CA PRO A 47 -13.25 12.45 -0.62
C PRO A 47 -14.48 12.08 -1.44
N TYR A 48 -15.32 13.09 -1.68
CA TYR A 48 -16.38 13.00 -2.69
C TYR A 48 -15.80 12.58 -4.03
N GLN A 49 -16.41 11.59 -4.67
CA GLN A 49 -16.02 11.13 -6.00
C GLN A 49 -17.29 10.91 -6.84
N PRO A 50 -17.35 11.37 -8.09
CA PRO A 50 -16.48 12.39 -8.68
C PRO A 50 -16.48 13.70 -7.86
N GLY A 51 -15.31 14.29 -7.65
CA GLY A 51 -15.16 15.63 -7.11
C GLY A 51 -15.76 16.67 -8.04
N ASP A 52 -16.07 17.86 -7.50
CA ASP A 52 -16.61 18.94 -8.33
C ASP A 52 -15.55 19.44 -9.33
N GLY A 53 -15.88 19.37 -10.62
CA GLY A 53 -14.97 19.63 -11.73
C GLY A 53 -14.03 18.48 -12.11
N GLU A 54 -14.10 17.32 -11.43
CA GLU A 54 -13.21 16.19 -11.71
C GLU A 54 -13.47 15.57 -13.09
N THR A 55 -12.40 15.15 -13.77
CA THR A 55 -12.49 14.35 -15.00
C THR A 55 -12.16 12.89 -14.69
N MET A 56 -13.16 12.03 -14.84
CA MET A 56 -13.07 10.60 -14.56
C MET A 56 -12.47 9.85 -15.74
N ARG A 57 -11.51 8.98 -15.44
CA ARG A 57 -10.88 8.03 -16.38
C ARG A 57 -11.37 6.59 -16.21
N VAL A 58 -12.35 6.38 -15.33
CA VAL A 58 -13.06 5.11 -15.14
C VAL A 58 -14.54 5.37 -15.31
N ASN A 59 -15.23 4.50 -16.04
CA ASN A 59 -16.62 4.68 -16.43
C ASN A 59 -17.44 3.38 -16.28
N PRO A 60 -18.54 3.40 -15.51
CA PRO A 60 -18.99 4.47 -14.61
C PRO A 60 -17.97 4.81 -13.52
N PRO A 61 -17.96 6.05 -13.01
CA PRO A 61 -17.21 6.36 -11.82
C PRO A 61 -17.88 5.72 -10.61
N ALA A 62 -17.09 5.44 -9.57
CA ALA A 62 -17.65 5.15 -8.26
C ALA A 62 -18.13 6.46 -7.62
N PHE A 63 -19.44 6.55 -7.37
CA PHE A 63 -20.03 7.66 -6.64
C PHE A 63 -19.83 7.45 -5.15
N ARG A 64 -19.18 8.40 -4.49
CA ARG A 64 -18.84 8.33 -3.06
C ARG A 64 -19.17 9.63 -2.36
N TRP A 65 -19.77 9.54 -1.19
CA TRP A 65 -20.13 10.69 -0.37
C TRP A 65 -19.84 10.47 1.11
N LEU A 66 -19.86 11.56 1.87
CA LEU A 66 -19.66 11.50 3.32
C LEU A 66 -20.91 10.95 4.01
N PRO A 67 -20.75 10.17 5.10
CA PRO A 67 -21.86 9.79 5.96
C PRO A 67 -22.61 11.03 6.47
N ALA A 68 -23.93 11.02 6.34
CA ALA A 68 -24.82 12.07 6.83
C ALA A 68 -26.06 11.45 7.50
N GLY A 69 -26.36 11.89 8.72
CA GLY A 69 -27.38 11.27 9.57
C GLY A 69 -26.84 10.13 10.44
N GLY A 70 -27.75 9.43 11.13
CA GLY A 70 -27.43 8.28 11.98
C GLY A 70 -27.19 6.98 11.20
N ASP A 71 -26.84 5.89 11.88
CA ASP A 71 -26.49 4.60 11.25
C ASP A 71 -27.65 3.95 10.46
N ALA A 72 -28.89 4.32 10.78
CA ALA A 72 -30.08 3.88 10.07
C ALA A 72 -30.38 4.69 8.80
N ALA A 73 -29.58 5.73 8.49
CA ALA A 73 -29.80 6.57 7.32
C ALA A 73 -29.83 5.75 6.03
N ARG A 74 -30.66 6.19 5.09
CA ARG A 74 -30.73 5.67 3.72
C ARG A 74 -30.50 6.82 2.76
N TYR A 75 -29.80 6.52 1.67
CA TYR A 75 -29.40 7.51 0.70
C TYR A 75 -30.08 7.31 -0.65
N ARG A 76 -30.16 8.39 -1.42
CA ARG A 76 -30.47 8.38 -2.85
C ARG A 76 -29.32 9.01 -3.62
N LEU A 77 -29.11 8.52 -4.83
CA LEU A 77 -28.16 9.09 -5.79
C LEU A 77 -28.93 9.47 -7.07
N GLN A 78 -28.62 10.64 -7.63
CA GLN A 78 -29.09 11.07 -8.94
C GLN A 78 -27.91 11.54 -9.79
N VAL A 79 -27.93 11.17 -11.06
CA VAL A 79 -27.00 11.63 -12.09
C VAL A 79 -27.79 12.09 -13.31
N ALA A 80 -27.45 13.26 -13.84
CA ALA A 80 -28.12 13.87 -14.99
C ALA A 80 -27.14 14.65 -15.88
N ALA A 81 -27.56 14.94 -17.11
CA ALA A 81 -26.77 15.74 -18.06
C ALA A 81 -26.88 17.26 -17.79
N ASP A 82 -27.86 17.67 -16.98
CA ASP A 82 -28.15 19.05 -16.59
C ASP A 82 -28.18 19.21 -15.04
N PRO A 83 -27.83 20.40 -14.51
CA PRO A 83 -27.78 20.64 -13.07
C PRO A 83 -29.16 20.70 -12.38
N GLU A 84 -30.24 20.89 -13.16
CA GLU A 84 -31.63 20.88 -12.69
C GLU A 84 -32.18 19.45 -12.51
N PHE A 85 -31.49 18.44 -13.05
CA PHE A 85 -31.92 17.04 -13.07
C PHE A 85 -33.27 16.83 -13.77
N SER A 86 -33.49 17.57 -14.87
CA SER A 86 -34.71 17.49 -15.69
C SER A 86 -34.91 16.09 -16.30
N GLN A 87 -33.83 15.42 -16.69
CA GLN A 87 -33.83 14.01 -17.09
C GLN A 87 -32.69 13.26 -16.40
N LEU A 88 -33.05 12.24 -15.60
CA LEU A 88 -32.09 11.40 -14.91
C LEU A 88 -31.47 10.39 -15.88
N ALA A 89 -30.14 10.37 -15.95
CA ALA A 89 -29.39 9.30 -16.61
C ALA A 89 -29.23 8.08 -15.69
N TYR A 90 -29.17 8.31 -14.37
CA TYR A 90 -29.12 7.24 -13.39
C TYR A 90 -29.77 7.68 -12.08
N GLN A 91 -30.46 6.74 -11.42
CA GLN A 91 -31.00 6.93 -10.08
C GLN A 91 -30.89 5.64 -9.26
N ALA A 92 -30.46 5.78 -8.02
CA ALA A 92 -30.54 4.73 -7.00
C ALA A 92 -31.20 5.26 -5.73
N ARG A 93 -31.89 4.36 -5.00
CA ARG A 93 -32.70 4.67 -3.81
C ARG A 93 -32.44 3.64 -2.72
N ASN A 94 -32.83 3.97 -1.48
CA ASN A 94 -32.66 3.08 -0.32
C ASN A 94 -31.23 2.56 -0.16
N LEU A 95 -30.23 3.38 -0.51
CA LEU A 95 -28.83 3.01 -0.44
C LEU A 95 -28.39 2.99 1.02
N ARG A 96 -27.81 1.88 1.46
CA ARG A 96 -27.22 1.73 2.80
C ARG A 96 -25.78 2.23 2.85
N TRP A 97 -25.03 1.97 1.79
CA TRP A 97 -23.60 2.26 1.69
C TRP A 97 -23.39 3.62 1.03
N ARG A 98 -22.27 4.28 1.35
CA ARG A 98 -21.91 5.58 0.78
C ARG A 98 -21.07 5.46 -0.49
N ILE A 99 -21.24 4.33 -1.17
CA ILE A 99 -20.64 3.98 -2.45
C ILE A 99 -21.75 3.45 -3.34
N GLU A 100 -21.89 4.01 -4.53
CA GLU A 100 -22.73 3.45 -5.59
C GLU A 100 -21.99 3.49 -6.93
N VAL A 101 -22.08 2.40 -7.68
CA VAL A 101 -21.48 2.30 -9.02
C VAL A 101 -22.55 1.76 -9.96
N PRO A 102 -22.94 2.50 -11.01
CA PRO A 102 -23.88 2.00 -12.01
C PRO A 102 -23.38 0.74 -12.72
N SER A 103 -24.31 -0.11 -13.17
CA SER A 103 -24.01 -1.26 -14.05
C SER A 103 -23.86 -0.85 -15.52
N GLU A 104 -24.27 0.36 -15.89
CA GLU A 104 -24.17 0.88 -17.26
C GLU A 104 -23.25 2.10 -17.35
N PRO A 105 -22.26 2.11 -18.28
CA PRO A 105 -21.42 3.27 -18.58
C PRO A 105 -22.20 4.52 -18.97
N LEU A 106 -21.71 5.69 -18.54
CA LEU A 106 -22.19 6.99 -19.00
C LEU A 106 -21.54 7.36 -20.35
N LYS A 107 -22.19 8.19 -21.16
CA LYS A 107 -21.54 8.72 -22.38
C LYS A 107 -20.38 9.68 -22.01
N PRO A 108 -19.30 9.77 -22.81
CA PRO A 108 -18.28 10.79 -22.63
C PRO A 108 -18.87 12.20 -22.61
N GLY A 109 -18.28 13.09 -21.81
CA GLY A 109 -18.73 14.48 -21.66
C GLY A 109 -19.12 14.85 -20.23
N LYS A 110 -19.80 15.99 -20.10
CA LYS A 110 -20.13 16.61 -18.81
C LYS A 110 -21.40 16.03 -18.20
N TRP A 111 -21.37 15.82 -16.88
CA TRP A 111 -22.45 15.27 -16.08
C TRP A 111 -22.56 16.00 -14.74
N PHE A 112 -23.71 15.84 -14.09
CA PHE A 112 -23.99 16.39 -12.77
C PHE A 112 -24.52 15.29 -11.85
N TRP A 113 -24.10 15.31 -10.59
CA TRP A 113 -24.59 14.36 -9.60
C TRP A 113 -24.90 15.03 -8.25
N ARG A 114 -25.83 14.43 -7.50
CA ARG A 114 -26.14 14.77 -6.12
C ARG A 114 -26.56 13.53 -5.35
N TYR A 115 -26.26 13.52 -4.05
CA TYR A 115 -26.77 12.50 -3.13
C TYR A 115 -27.78 13.14 -2.17
N GLY A 116 -28.64 12.35 -1.57
CA GLY A 116 -29.60 12.84 -0.58
C GLY A 116 -29.87 11.83 0.51
N VAL A 117 -30.23 12.32 1.69
CA VAL A 117 -30.63 11.48 2.82
C VAL A 117 -32.15 11.37 2.83
N GLU A 118 -32.67 10.15 2.89
CA GLU A 118 -34.10 9.89 3.02
C GLU A 118 -34.57 10.26 4.43
N GLN A 119 -35.63 11.07 4.49
CA GLN A 119 -36.30 11.53 5.71
C GLN A 119 -37.80 11.24 5.60
N PRO A 120 -38.54 11.21 6.72
CA PRO A 120 -39.99 11.04 6.69
C PRO A 120 -40.71 12.09 5.80
N GLU A 121 -40.18 13.31 5.74
CA GLU A 121 -40.78 14.46 5.04
C GLU A 121 -40.33 14.57 3.56
N GLY A 122 -39.37 13.76 3.14
CA GLY A 122 -38.80 13.82 1.79
C GLY A 122 -37.31 13.51 1.75
N VAL A 123 -36.64 13.95 0.68
CA VAL A 123 -35.18 13.76 0.53
C VAL A 123 -34.50 15.09 0.73
N ARG A 124 -33.56 15.14 1.68
CA ARG A 124 -32.67 16.29 1.82
C ARG A 124 -31.47 16.08 0.90
N TRP A 125 -31.38 16.90 -0.15
CA TRP A 125 -30.33 16.79 -1.17
C TRP A 125 -29.06 17.57 -0.81
N SER A 126 -27.92 17.03 -1.23
CA SER A 126 -26.64 17.72 -1.25
C SER A 126 -26.60 18.80 -2.33
N ARG A 127 -25.55 19.62 -2.33
CA ARG A 127 -25.20 20.44 -3.49
C ARG A 127 -24.98 19.57 -4.73
N THR A 128 -25.30 20.12 -5.89
CA THR A 128 -24.97 19.54 -7.19
C THR A 128 -23.46 19.65 -7.44
N ARG A 129 -22.84 18.56 -7.89
CA ARG A 129 -21.43 18.52 -8.30
C ARG A 129 -21.35 18.22 -9.79
N ALA A 130 -20.54 18.96 -10.53
CA ALA A 130 -20.25 18.70 -11.93
C ALA A 130 -19.03 17.79 -12.07
N PHE A 131 -19.00 16.95 -13.10
CA PHE A 131 -17.82 16.15 -13.46
C PHE A 131 -17.85 15.86 -14.95
N SER A 132 -16.77 15.29 -15.48
CA SER A 132 -16.73 14.83 -16.87
C SER A 132 -16.23 13.39 -16.97
N ILE A 133 -16.73 12.65 -17.95
CA ILE A 133 -16.18 11.35 -18.36
C ILE A 133 -15.25 11.59 -19.54
N ALA A 134 -13.99 11.17 -19.41
CA ALA A 134 -13.01 11.26 -20.48
C ALA A 134 -13.42 10.37 -21.68
N PRO A 135 -13.14 10.78 -22.94
CA PRO A 135 -13.44 9.97 -24.11
C PRO A 135 -12.78 8.58 -24.11
N ASP A 136 -11.62 8.47 -23.46
CA ASP A 136 -10.80 7.26 -23.31
C ASP A 136 -10.97 6.58 -21.94
N ALA A 137 -12.01 6.93 -21.18
CA ALA A 137 -12.24 6.36 -19.85
C ALA A 137 -12.43 4.83 -19.91
N ALA A 138 -11.72 4.12 -19.03
CA ALA A 138 -11.77 2.66 -18.96
C ALA A 138 -13.15 2.18 -18.46
N ALA A 139 -13.79 1.30 -19.23
CA ALA A 139 -15.07 0.71 -18.85
C ALA A 139 -14.90 -0.28 -17.68
N PHE A 140 -15.54 0.02 -16.55
CA PHE A 140 -15.54 -0.81 -15.35
C PHE A 140 -16.91 -0.73 -14.62
N PRO A 141 -18.00 -1.21 -15.26
CA PRO A 141 -19.33 -1.22 -14.67
C PRO A 141 -19.43 -2.16 -13.46
N TYR A 142 -20.34 -1.82 -12.55
CA TYR A 142 -20.72 -2.71 -11.47
C TYR A 142 -21.44 -3.95 -12.05
N PRO A 143 -21.32 -5.12 -11.42
CA PRO A 143 -22.03 -6.31 -11.90
C PRO A 143 -23.55 -6.13 -11.90
N GLU A 144 -24.24 -6.77 -12.84
CA GLU A 144 -25.70 -6.70 -13.00
C GLU A 144 -26.45 -7.15 -11.73
N PRO A 145 -27.67 -6.64 -11.48
CA PRO A 145 -28.49 -7.09 -10.36
C PRO A 145 -28.64 -8.62 -10.32
N GLY A 146 -28.41 -9.21 -9.14
CA GLY A 146 -28.52 -10.66 -8.94
C GLY A 146 -27.24 -11.46 -9.26
N TRP A 147 -26.13 -10.82 -9.64
CA TRP A 147 -24.85 -11.48 -9.96
C TRP A 147 -24.32 -12.43 -8.88
N THR A 148 -24.65 -12.22 -7.60
CA THR A 148 -24.27 -13.14 -6.50
C THR A 148 -24.91 -14.51 -6.63
N GLY A 149 -25.97 -14.65 -7.44
CA GLY A 149 -26.57 -15.92 -7.82
C GLY A 149 -25.73 -16.75 -8.80
N HIS A 150 -24.68 -16.19 -9.40
CA HIS A 150 -23.78 -16.94 -10.28
C HIS A 150 -22.86 -17.92 -9.53
N ILE A 151 -22.79 -17.84 -8.20
CA ILE A 151 -22.00 -18.76 -7.39
C ILE A 151 -22.52 -20.20 -7.58
N PRO A 152 -21.67 -21.16 -7.96
CA PRO A 152 -22.09 -22.55 -8.15
C PRO A 152 -22.65 -23.17 -6.86
N ALA A 153 -23.75 -23.92 -6.99
CA ALA A 153 -24.28 -24.71 -5.87
C ALA A 153 -23.35 -25.89 -5.50
N ALA A 154 -22.67 -26.49 -6.49
CA ALA A 154 -21.68 -27.54 -6.23
C ALA A 154 -20.36 -26.96 -5.70
N ARG A 155 -19.61 -27.77 -4.94
CA ARG A 155 -18.25 -27.47 -4.45
C ARG A 155 -17.21 -28.29 -5.21
N PRO A 156 -15.94 -27.84 -5.27
CA PRO A 156 -15.41 -26.58 -4.71
C PRO A 156 -15.92 -25.34 -5.45
N ARG A 157 -15.94 -24.20 -4.76
CA ARG A 157 -16.35 -22.88 -5.27
C ARG A 157 -15.21 -21.88 -5.26
N LEU A 158 -14.25 -22.02 -4.34
CA LEU A 158 -13.12 -21.12 -4.20
C LEU A 158 -11.99 -21.55 -5.14
N PHE A 159 -11.60 -20.63 -6.03
CA PHE A 159 -10.56 -20.77 -7.07
C PHE A 159 -10.87 -21.78 -8.18
N VAL A 160 -11.45 -22.93 -7.84
CA VAL A 160 -11.68 -24.06 -8.74
C VAL A 160 -13.17 -24.20 -9.02
N PRO A 161 -13.63 -23.94 -10.26
CA PRO A 161 -15.01 -24.26 -10.64
C PRO A 161 -15.28 -25.77 -10.53
N PRO A 162 -16.47 -26.22 -10.08
CA PRO A 162 -16.75 -27.63 -9.80
C PRO A 162 -16.43 -28.59 -10.96
N GLY A 163 -16.66 -28.17 -12.21
CA GLY A 163 -16.41 -28.99 -13.40
C GLY A 163 -14.94 -29.15 -13.79
N THR A 164 -14.00 -28.50 -13.09
CA THR A 164 -12.57 -28.49 -13.47
C THR A 164 -11.68 -29.36 -12.59
N VAL A 165 -12.22 -29.94 -11.52
CA VAL A 165 -11.46 -30.77 -10.56
C VAL A 165 -10.82 -31.98 -11.24
N ALA A 166 -11.54 -32.64 -12.16
CA ALA A 166 -11.04 -33.81 -12.87
C ALA A 166 -9.79 -33.48 -13.72
N GLU A 167 -9.84 -32.37 -14.46
CA GLU A 167 -8.70 -31.90 -15.26
C GLU A 167 -7.52 -31.48 -14.36
N LEU A 168 -7.81 -30.80 -13.25
CA LEU A 168 -6.78 -30.40 -12.28
C LEU A 168 -6.07 -31.63 -11.70
N ARG A 169 -6.83 -32.69 -11.36
CA ARG A 169 -6.28 -33.96 -10.89
C ARG A 169 -5.47 -34.68 -11.95
N ARG A 170 -5.93 -34.69 -13.20
CA ARG A 170 -5.19 -35.25 -14.33
C ARG A 170 -3.84 -34.54 -14.49
N ARG A 171 -3.81 -33.21 -14.49
CA ARG A 171 -2.56 -32.41 -14.55
C ARG A 171 -1.61 -32.70 -13.38
N ALA A 172 -2.14 -32.97 -12.19
CA ALA A 172 -1.36 -33.33 -11.01
C ALA A 172 -0.87 -34.79 -11.00
N GLN A 173 -1.53 -35.69 -11.72
CA GLN A 173 -1.15 -37.10 -11.80
C GLN A 173 -0.15 -37.39 -12.92
N GLU A 174 -0.36 -36.78 -14.09
CA GLU A 174 0.41 -37.09 -15.32
C GLU A 174 0.92 -35.84 -16.07
N GLY A 175 0.47 -34.64 -15.70
CA GLY A 175 0.77 -33.41 -16.43
C GLY A 175 1.82 -32.51 -15.79
N ASP A 176 1.70 -31.22 -16.09
CA ASP A 176 2.63 -30.16 -15.71
C ASP A 176 2.67 -29.85 -14.20
N LEU A 177 1.65 -30.28 -13.45
CA LEU A 177 1.58 -30.09 -12.00
C LEU A 177 2.16 -31.25 -11.20
N LYS A 178 2.47 -32.39 -11.84
CA LYS A 178 2.87 -33.62 -11.15
C LYS A 178 4.06 -33.45 -10.20
N PRO A 179 5.20 -32.85 -10.61
CA PRO A 179 6.36 -32.74 -9.73
C PRO A 179 6.05 -31.95 -8.44
N GLN A 180 5.26 -30.89 -8.57
CA GLN A 180 4.88 -30.00 -7.48
C GLN A 180 3.82 -30.65 -6.58
N ALA A 181 2.84 -31.35 -7.16
CA ALA A 181 1.80 -32.08 -6.43
C ALA A 181 2.42 -33.22 -5.60
N ASP A 182 3.28 -34.04 -6.20
CA ASP A 182 4.01 -35.12 -5.51
C ASP A 182 4.85 -34.56 -4.34
N ARG A 183 5.49 -33.40 -4.55
CA ARG A 183 6.25 -32.73 -3.50
C ARG A 183 5.34 -32.25 -2.37
N LEU A 184 4.21 -31.64 -2.69
CA LEU A 184 3.25 -31.15 -1.69
C LEU A 184 2.72 -32.31 -0.85
N VAL A 185 2.32 -33.43 -1.48
CA VAL A 185 1.86 -34.64 -0.77
C VAL A 185 2.93 -35.17 0.19
N ARG A 186 4.20 -35.29 -0.27
CA ARG A 186 5.31 -35.69 0.61
C ARG A 186 5.52 -34.71 1.77
N GLU A 187 5.36 -33.41 1.54
CA GLU A 187 5.46 -32.41 2.60
C GLU A 187 4.33 -32.54 3.62
N VAL A 188 3.10 -32.82 3.17
CA VAL A 188 1.94 -33.05 4.04
C VAL A 188 2.13 -34.30 4.90
N HIS A 189 2.55 -35.43 4.31
CA HIS A 189 2.81 -36.64 5.09
C HIS A 189 3.85 -36.45 6.19
N LYS A 190 4.84 -35.56 6.00
CA LYS A 190 5.86 -35.27 7.04
C LYS A 190 5.28 -34.59 8.27
N PHE A 191 4.27 -33.73 8.10
CA PHE A 191 3.63 -33.03 9.22
C PHE A 191 2.30 -33.64 9.66
N SER A 192 1.86 -34.70 8.97
CA SER A 192 0.61 -35.39 9.27
C SER A 192 0.68 -36.00 10.67
N GLY A 193 -0.35 -35.75 11.50
CA GLY A 193 -0.36 -36.22 12.88
C GLY A 193 0.51 -35.42 13.87
N GLU A 194 1.21 -34.35 13.43
CA GLU A 194 1.86 -33.42 14.36
C GLU A 194 0.84 -32.86 15.37
N GLU A 195 1.31 -32.58 16.58
CA GLU A 195 0.53 -31.85 17.57
C GLU A 195 0.13 -30.49 17.01
N ILE A 196 -1.15 -30.13 17.17
CA ILE A 196 -1.68 -28.83 16.77
C ILE A 196 -1.67 -27.96 18.02
N ILE A 197 -1.17 -26.74 17.87
CA ILE A 197 -1.17 -25.75 18.96
C ILE A 197 -2.56 -25.58 19.58
N ALA A 198 -2.62 -25.48 20.90
CA ALA A 198 -3.85 -25.17 21.62
C ALA A 198 -4.33 -23.73 21.31
N GLU A 199 -5.59 -23.43 21.65
CA GLU A 199 -6.08 -22.06 21.59
C GLU A 199 -5.20 -21.16 22.48
N PRO A 200 -4.65 -20.04 21.96
CA PRO A 200 -3.82 -19.15 22.77
C PRO A 200 -4.62 -18.56 23.93
N PRO A 201 -4.01 -18.17 25.05
CA PRO A 201 -4.73 -17.48 26.11
C PRO A 201 -5.10 -16.04 25.71
N PHE A 202 -5.99 -15.41 26.49
CA PHE A 202 -6.25 -13.97 26.37
C PHE A 202 -4.96 -13.15 26.53
N LEU A 203 -4.87 -12.06 25.79
CA LEU A 203 -3.73 -11.14 25.82
C LEU A 203 -3.77 -10.32 27.11
N GLY A 204 -2.67 -10.30 27.85
CA GLY A 204 -2.47 -9.39 28.98
C GLY A 204 -2.25 -7.94 28.52
N LYS A 205 -2.56 -6.98 29.39
CA LYS A 205 -2.33 -5.54 29.11
C LYS A 205 -0.84 -5.19 29.05
N ASP A 206 -0.03 -5.85 29.87
CA ASP A 206 1.42 -5.66 29.89
C ASP A 206 2.07 -6.41 28.72
N ARG A 207 2.91 -5.72 27.94
CA ARG A 207 3.62 -6.27 26.76
C ARG A 207 2.72 -6.71 25.59
N TRP A 208 1.53 -6.13 25.44
CA TRP A 208 0.58 -6.44 24.36
C TRP A 208 1.24 -6.61 22.98
N GLY A 209 2.08 -5.66 22.54
CA GLY A 209 2.69 -5.74 21.20
C GLY A 209 3.64 -6.94 21.00
N ALA A 210 4.42 -7.32 22.01
CA ALA A 210 5.33 -8.46 21.91
C ALA A 210 4.58 -9.81 21.99
N LEU A 211 3.57 -9.90 22.86
CA LEU A 211 2.70 -11.07 22.99
C LEU A 211 1.86 -11.27 21.73
N TYR A 212 1.24 -10.20 21.23
CA TYR A 212 0.51 -10.19 19.97
C TYR A 212 1.39 -10.68 18.81
N ALA A 213 2.63 -10.17 18.72
CA ALA A 213 3.60 -10.63 17.73
C ALA A 213 3.93 -12.12 17.85
N THR A 214 4.00 -12.64 19.08
CA THR A 214 4.28 -14.05 19.34
C THR A 214 3.11 -14.94 18.94
N ILE A 215 1.87 -14.52 19.22
CA ILE A 215 0.68 -15.32 18.89
C ILE A 215 0.58 -15.54 17.38
N PHE A 216 0.60 -14.49 16.55
CA PHE A 216 0.45 -14.73 15.11
C PHE A 216 1.65 -15.49 14.52
N ARG A 217 2.86 -15.35 15.08
CA ARG A 217 4.03 -16.13 14.66
C ARG A 217 3.91 -17.63 14.99
N THR A 218 3.09 -17.99 15.97
CA THR A 218 2.91 -19.38 16.43
C THR A 218 1.63 -20.02 15.90
N THR A 219 0.56 -19.26 15.67
CA THR A 219 -0.72 -19.79 15.17
C THR A 219 -0.81 -19.87 13.64
N ARG A 220 -0.19 -18.94 12.90
CA ARG A 220 -0.26 -18.91 11.43
C ARG A 220 0.37 -20.15 10.77
N PRO A 221 1.60 -20.60 11.12
CA PRO A 221 2.22 -21.73 10.41
C PRO A 221 1.42 -23.05 10.51
N PRO A 222 0.86 -23.43 11.68
CA PRO A 222 -0.05 -24.58 11.78
C PRO A 222 -1.34 -24.45 10.95
N MET A 223 -1.88 -23.24 10.79
CA MET A 223 -3.04 -22.95 9.93
C MET A 223 -2.67 -22.95 8.44
N ASP A 224 -1.45 -22.54 8.07
CA ASP A 224 -0.97 -22.68 6.68
C ASP A 224 -0.82 -24.15 6.29
N LYS A 225 -0.41 -25.03 7.23
CA LYS A 225 -0.39 -26.49 7.02
C LYS A 225 -1.78 -27.07 6.71
N MET A 226 -2.84 -26.52 7.28
CA MET A 226 -4.23 -26.91 6.99
C MET A 226 -4.61 -26.64 5.52
N GLU A 227 -4.38 -25.42 5.03
CA GLU A 227 -4.65 -25.07 3.62
C GLU A 227 -3.78 -25.91 2.67
N ARG A 228 -2.51 -26.13 3.00
CA ARG A 228 -1.59 -26.96 2.20
C ARG A 228 -2.05 -28.41 2.10
N ALA A 229 -2.51 -29.01 3.20
CA ALA A 229 -3.07 -30.35 3.20
C ALA A 229 -4.35 -30.44 2.36
N ALA A 230 -5.23 -29.43 2.47
CA ALA A 230 -6.45 -29.35 1.67
C ALA A 230 -6.15 -29.19 0.17
N LEU A 231 -5.16 -28.36 -0.19
CA LEU A 231 -4.72 -28.20 -1.57
C LEU A 231 -4.13 -29.50 -2.14
N ALA A 232 -3.37 -30.24 -1.32
CA ALA A 232 -2.84 -31.54 -1.74
C ALA A 232 -3.97 -32.52 -2.08
N TYR A 233 -4.98 -32.61 -1.22
CA TYR A 233 -6.18 -33.41 -1.46
C TYR A 233 -6.96 -32.95 -2.71
N LEU A 234 -7.13 -31.64 -2.89
CA LEU A 234 -7.80 -31.08 -4.06
C LEU A 234 -7.10 -31.52 -5.36
N LEU A 235 -5.77 -31.36 -5.39
CA LEU A 235 -4.94 -31.68 -6.55
C LEU A 235 -4.83 -33.18 -6.83
N THR A 236 -4.77 -34.03 -5.82
CA THR A 236 -4.36 -35.44 -6.00
C THR A 236 -5.42 -36.46 -5.64
N GLY A 237 -6.37 -36.09 -4.78
CA GLY A 237 -7.30 -37.03 -4.15
C GLY A 237 -6.69 -37.86 -3.02
N ASP A 238 -5.45 -37.58 -2.58
CA ASP A 238 -4.79 -38.32 -1.49
C ASP A 238 -5.59 -38.22 -0.18
N GLU A 239 -6.15 -39.36 0.27
CA GLU A 239 -7.04 -39.43 1.43
C GLU A 239 -6.34 -39.03 2.73
N ALA A 240 -5.07 -39.37 2.92
CA ALA A 240 -4.32 -39.01 4.12
C ALA A 240 -4.10 -37.50 4.22
N CYS A 241 -3.81 -36.83 3.11
CA CYS A 241 -3.78 -35.37 3.03
C CYS A 241 -5.14 -34.76 3.38
N GLY A 242 -6.23 -35.33 2.84
CA GLY A 242 -7.59 -34.90 3.14
C GLY A 242 -7.95 -35.05 4.62
N HIS A 243 -7.59 -36.18 5.24
CA HIS A 243 -7.82 -36.43 6.66
C HIS A 243 -7.00 -35.52 7.56
N GLU A 244 -5.75 -35.22 7.22
CA GLU A 244 -4.94 -34.25 7.97
C GLU A 244 -5.49 -32.83 7.87
N ALA A 245 -5.97 -32.43 6.68
CA ALA A 245 -6.66 -31.16 6.50
C ALA A 245 -7.93 -31.09 7.36
N ARG A 246 -8.75 -32.15 7.35
CA ARG A 246 -9.96 -32.27 8.17
C ARG A 246 -9.66 -32.18 9.66
N ARG A 247 -8.63 -32.89 10.14
CA ARG A 247 -8.20 -32.84 11.56
C ARG A 247 -7.86 -31.42 11.98
N ARG A 248 -7.01 -30.73 11.20
CA ARG A 248 -6.62 -29.34 11.49
C ARG A 248 -7.79 -28.38 11.42
N LEU A 249 -8.66 -28.53 10.41
CA LEU A 249 -9.86 -27.70 10.26
C LEU A 249 -10.76 -27.82 11.49
N LEU A 250 -11.07 -29.04 11.93
CA LEU A 250 -11.91 -29.27 13.11
C LEU A 250 -11.26 -28.77 14.40
N THR A 251 -9.93 -28.83 14.53
CA THR A 251 -9.23 -28.26 15.68
C THR A 251 -9.36 -26.73 15.72
N PHE A 252 -9.02 -26.03 14.64
CA PHE A 252 -9.05 -24.57 14.63
C PHE A 252 -10.48 -24.02 14.68
N PHE A 253 -11.42 -24.62 13.93
CA PHE A 253 -12.84 -24.25 14.02
C PHE A 253 -13.55 -24.83 15.24
N GLY A 254 -12.82 -25.54 16.12
CA GLY A 254 -13.28 -25.90 17.46
C GLY A 254 -12.95 -24.85 18.52
N TRP A 255 -12.10 -23.85 18.21
CA TRP A 255 -11.82 -22.72 19.10
C TRP A 255 -13.04 -21.82 19.23
N ASP A 256 -13.27 -21.28 20.43
CA ASP A 256 -14.44 -20.45 20.71
C ASP A 256 -14.39 -19.15 19.88
N PRO A 257 -15.33 -18.91 18.94
CA PRO A 257 -15.36 -17.66 18.18
C PRO A 257 -15.57 -16.43 19.08
N LYS A 258 -16.05 -16.59 20.32
CA LYS A 258 -16.23 -15.54 21.33
C LYS A 258 -15.11 -15.52 22.38
N GLY A 259 -14.12 -16.40 22.24
CA GLY A 259 -13.01 -16.57 23.17
C GLY A 259 -11.80 -15.68 22.86
N SER A 260 -10.61 -16.20 23.19
CA SER A 260 -9.32 -15.50 23.09
C SER A 260 -8.90 -15.16 21.65
N THR A 261 -9.52 -15.80 20.68
CA THR A 261 -9.27 -15.63 19.24
C THR A 261 -10.42 -14.91 18.55
N ASN A 262 -11.28 -14.21 19.31
CA ASN A 262 -12.30 -13.34 18.76
C ASN A 262 -11.67 -12.13 18.06
N LEU A 263 -12.28 -11.70 16.95
CA LEU A 263 -11.80 -10.57 16.13
C LEU A 263 -11.61 -9.28 16.93
N PHE A 264 -12.49 -8.98 17.88
CA PHE A 264 -12.48 -7.74 18.66
C PHE A 264 -11.46 -7.76 19.81
N HIS A 265 -10.81 -8.91 20.05
CA HIS A 265 -9.77 -9.07 21.07
C HIS A 265 -8.39 -9.33 20.44
N ASN A 266 -8.29 -10.33 19.56
CA ASN A 266 -7.09 -10.66 18.80
C ASN A 266 -7.48 -11.10 17.39
N ASP A 267 -7.39 -10.15 16.47
CA ASP A 267 -7.83 -10.28 15.09
C ASP A 267 -6.99 -11.25 14.26
N GLU A 268 -5.71 -11.43 14.58
CA GLU A 268 -4.78 -12.19 13.75
C GLU A 268 -5.14 -13.67 13.58
N PRO A 269 -5.40 -14.46 14.65
CA PRO A 269 -5.90 -15.82 14.50
C PRO A 269 -7.24 -15.89 13.76
N ALA A 270 -8.17 -14.97 14.05
CA ALA A 270 -9.49 -14.94 13.41
C ALA A 270 -9.37 -14.73 11.90
N MET A 271 -8.58 -13.72 11.48
CA MET A 271 -8.32 -13.43 10.07
C MET A 271 -7.68 -14.63 9.36
N TRP A 272 -6.68 -15.27 9.98
CA TRP A 272 -5.96 -16.38 9.34
C TRP A 272 -6.83 -17.64 9.21
N MET A 273 -7.69 -17.91 10.20
CA MET A 273 -8.72 -18.96 10.11
C MET A 273 -9.70 -18.66 8.97
N MET A 274 -10.19 -17.43 8.87
CA MET A 274 -11.13 -17.03 7.82
C MET A 274 -10.48 -17.02 6.42
N MET A 275 -9.17 -16.79 6.32
CA MET A 275 -8.45 -16.87 5.06
C MET A 275 -8.15 -18.32 4.65
N ARG A 276 -7.44 -19.08 5.50
CA ARG A 276 -6.93 -20.42 5.17
C ARG A 276 -7.99 -21.51 5.35
N GLY A 277 -8.79 -21.39 6.40
CA GLY A 277 -9.77 -22.39 6.81
C GLY A 277 -10.98 -22.46 5.91
N VAL A 278 -11.47 -21.32 5.43
CA VAL A 278 -12.60 -21.26 4.49
C VAL A 278 -12.27 -21.98 3.18
N ARG A 279 -11.06 -21.79 2.66
CA ARG A 279 -10.56 -22.50 1.46
C ARG A 279 -10.42 -23.99 1.73
N ALA A 280 -9.79 -24.34 2.86
CA ALA A 280 -9.64 -25.73 3.26
C ALA A 280 -11.00 -26.43 3.34
N TYR A 281 -11.97 -25.83 4.04
CA TYR A 281 -13.35 -26.32 4.15
C TYR A 281 -13.99 -26.54 2.78
N ASP A 282 -13.91 -25.56 1.88
CA ASP A 282 -14.51 -25.66 0.55
C ASP A 282 -13.93 -26.83 -0.26
N TRP A 283 -12.61 -27.04 -0.19
CA TRP A 283 -11.93 -28.09 -0.95
C TRP A 283 -12.10 -29.50 -0.37
N ILE A 284 -12.17 -29.64 0.95
CA ILE A 284 -12.34 -30.94 1.61
C ILE A 284 -13.80 -31.26 1.93
N TYR A 285 -14.75 -30.38 1.61
CA TYR A 285 -16.17 -30.55 1.88
C TYR A 285 -16.69 -31.98 1.59
N PRO A 286 -16.33 -32.65 0.46
CA PRO A 286 -16.81 -33.99 0.16
C PRO A 286 -16.50 -35.06 1.22
N ILE A 287 -15.42 -34.91 2.00
CA ILE A 287 -14.98 -35.88 3.01
C ILE A 287 -15.34 -35.51 4.46
N CYS A 288 -15.96 -34.34 4.67
CA CYS A 288 -16.52 -33.97 5.97
C CYS A 288 -17.92 -34.57 6.15
N THR A 289 -18.23 -35.05 7.36
CA THR A 289 -19.60 -35.52 7.68
C THR A 289 -20.58 -34.34 7.78
N PRO A 290 -21.90 -34.58 7.69
CA PRO A 290 -22.90 -33.52 7.90
C PRO A 290 -22.75 -32.80 9.25
N GLU A 291 -22.38 -33.52 10.32
CA GLU A 291 -22.17 -32.97 11.67
C GLU A 291 -20.97 -32.02 11.69
N GLU A 292 -19.88 -32.43 11.04
CA GLU A 292 -18.64 -31.64 10.95
C GLU A 292 -18.84 -30.40 10.11
N ARG A 293 -19.57 -30.51 8.98
CA ARG A 293 -19.95 -29.36 8.16
C ARG A 293 -20.74 -28.35 8.98
N ARG A 294 -21.76 -28.79 9.72
CA ARG A 294 -22.53 -27.91 10.61
C ARG A 294 -21.67 -27.24 11.68
N ALA A 295 -20.74 -27.97 12.29
CA ALA A 295 -19.85 -27.43 13.32
C ALA A 295 -18.92 -26.33 12.75
N VAL A 296 -18.29 -26.61 11.61
CA VAL A 296 -17.40 -25.64 10.94
C VAL A 296 -18.19 -24.43 10.43
N GLU A 297 -19.34 -24.65 9.77
CA GLU A 297 -20.21 -23.58 9.25
C GLU A 297 -20.71 -22.66 10.37
N THR A 298 -21.05 -23.20 11.54
CA THR A 298 -21.50 -22.40 12.69
C THR A 298 -20.43 -21.39 13.12
N VAL A 299 -19.17 -21.83 13.22
CA VAL A 299 -18.05 -20.94 13.59
C VAL A 299 -17.67 -20.00 12.44
N MET A 300 -17.72 -20.47 11.19
CA MET A 300 -17.50 -19.62 10.01
C MET A 300 -18.52 -18.48 9.91
N LEU A 301 -19.81 -18.75 10.19
CA LEU A 301 -20.87 -17.74 10.17
C LEU A 301 -20.68 -16.71 11.27
N GLU A 302 -20.38 -17.12 12.50
CA GLU A 302 -20.14 -16.18 13.61
C GLU A 302 -18.96 -15.26 13.30
N ARG A 303 -17.85 -15.82 12.82
CA ARG A 303 -16.67 -15.03 12.44
C ARG A 303 -16.92 -14.16 11.19
N GLY A 304 -17.72 -14.63 10.23
CA GLY A 304 -18.16 -13.85 9.07
C GLY A 304 -19.02 -12.64 9.47
N ARG A 305 -19.96 -12.84 10.40
CA ARG A 305 -20.76 -11.76 11.00
C ARG A 305 -19.89 -10.76 11.76
N ASP A 306 -18.89 -11.24 12.50
CA ASP A 306 -17.94 -10.37 13.20
C ASP A 306 -17.13 -9.51 12.21
N LEU A 307 -16.61 -10.09 11.11
CA LEU A 307 -15.92 -9.34 10.06
C LEU A 307 -16.84 -8.30 9.41
N PHE A 308 -18.06 -8.69 9.04
CA PHE A 308 -19.02 -7.78 8.42
C PHE A 308 -19.42 -6.64 9.37
N ARG A 309 -19.66 -6.94 10.65
CA ARG A 309 -19.93 -5.95 11.69
C ARG A 309 -18.76 -4.99 11.87
N TYR A 310 -17.54 -5.53 12.00
CA TYR A 310 -16.32 -4.74 12.16
C TYR A 310 -16.14 -3.72 11.03
N LEU A 311 -16.33 -4.15 9.78
CA LEU A 311 -16.20 -3.29 8.61
C LEU A 311 -17.33 -2.24 8.54
N THR A 312 -18.58 -2.65 8.77
CA THR A 312 -19.75 -1.78 8.57
C THR A 312 -19.95 -0.77 9.71
N GLU A 313 -19.75 -1.15 10.97
CA GLU A 313 -19.83 -0.23 12.13
C GLU A 313 -18.74 0.84 12.09
N ARG A 314 -17.56 0.48 11.58
CA ARG A 314 -16.45 1.43 11.34
C ARG A 314 -16.60 2.20 10.04
N ARG A 315 -17.69 1.98 9.29
CA ARG A 315 -18.00 2.71 8.06
C ARG A 315 -16.88 2.60 7.02
N PHE A 316 -16.30 1.41 6.84
CA PHE A 316 -15.12 1.19 5.99
C PHE A 316 -15.31 1.65 4.53
N ASP A 317 -16.55 1.70 4.03
CA ASP A 317 -16.90 2.25 2.72
C ASP A 317 -16.69 3.78 2.59
N ASN A 318 -16.37 4.48 3.69
CA ASN A 318 -15.87 5.86 3.64
C ASN A 318 -14.69 6.14 4.59
N HIS A 319 -14.45 5.30 5.60
CA HIS A 319 -13.32 5.40 6.52
C HIS A 319 -12.39 4.17 6.40
N PRO A 320 -11.67 4.00 5.27
CA PRO A 320 -10.94 2.77 4.97
C PRO A 320 -9.48 2.76 5.50
N TYR A 321 -9.05 3.76 6.26
CA TYR A 321 -7.65 3.95 6.64
C TYR A 321 -7.23 3.11 7.86
N GLU A 322 -7.51 1.82 7.78
CA GLU A 322 -7.17 0.83 8.79
C GLU A 322 -6.66 -0.43 8.09
N SER A 323 -5.36 -0.68 8.21
CA SER A 323 -4.67 -1.63 7.35
C SER A 323 -5.18 -3.05 7.57
N HIS A 324 -5.57 -3.47 8.78
CA HIS A 324 -6.09 -4.84 9.01
C HIS A 324 -7.47 -5.03 8.38
N ALA A 325 -8.42 -4.10 8.57
CA ALA A 325 -9.72 -4.13 7.90
C ALA A 325 -9.61 -4.23 6.37
N GLY A 326 -8.63 -3.57 5.76
CA GLY A 326 -8.40 -3.69 4.31
C GLY A 326 -8.20 -5.13 3.82
N ARG A 327 -7.61 -6.01 4.65
CA ARG A 327 -7.44 -7.45 4.34
C ARG A 327 -8.75 -8.22 4.55
N MET A 328 -9.50 -7.86 5.60
CA MET A 328 -10.75 -8.52 6.00
C MET A 328 -11.81 -8.50 4.90
N VAL A 329 -11.82 -7.48 4.04
CA VAL A 329 -12.76 -7.38 2.91
C VAL A 329 -12.68 -8.61 2.00
N GLY A 330 -11.46 -9.03 1.63
CA GLY A 330 -11.25 -10.22 0.81
C GLY A 330 -11.60 -11.51 1.53
N PHE A 331 -11.26 -11.61 2.83
CA PHE A 331 -11.57 -12.79 3.64
C PHE A 331 -13.07 -12.99 3.82
N LEU A 332 -13.81 -11.89 4.03
CA LEU A 332 -15.26 -11.88 4.07
C LEU A 332 -15.85 -12.29 2.71
N GLY A 333 -15.31 -11.78 1.62
CA GLY A 333 -15.73 -12.14 0.26
C GLY A 333 -15.52 -13.62 -0.06
N GLU A 334 -14.38 -14.21 0.32
CA GLU A 334 -14.12 -15.64 0.16
C GLU A 334 -15.04 -16.50 1.04
N ALA A 335 -15.28 -16.10 2.30
CA ALA A 335 -16.26 -16.74 3.17
C ALA A 335 -17.66 -16.70 2.55
N ALA A 336 -18.02 -15.58 1.93
CA ALA A 336 -19.30 -15.43 1.28
C ALA A 336 -19.46 -16.30 0.04
N ILE A 337 -18.44 -16.41 -0.82
CA ILE A 337 -18.43 -17.37 -1.94
C ILE A 337 -18.62 -18.80 -1.43
N SER A 338 -17.96 -19.14 -0.31
CA SER A 338 -18.08 -20.45 0.29
C SER A 338 -19.48 -20.71 0.86
N LEU A 339 -20.18 -19.74 1.45
CA LEU A 339 -21.40 -19.96 2.23
C LEU A 339 -22.72 -19.53 1.56
N ALA A 340 -22.70 -18.62 0.59
CA ALA A 340 -23.91 -17.97 0.08
C ALA A 340 -24.99 -18.90 -0.51
N PRO A 341 -24.66 -20.05 -1.13
CA PRO A 341 -25.68 -21.02 -1.55
C PRO A 341 -26.48 -21.64 -0.40
N GLU A 342 -25.88 -21.86 0.77
CA GLU A 342 -26.55 -22.42 1.95
C GLU A 342 -27.07 -21.33 2.92
N HIS A 343 -26.41 -20.17 2.94
CA HIS A 343 -26.65 -19.10 3.92
C HIS A 343 -26.89 -17.77 3.19
N PRO A 344 -28.16 -17.39 2.92
CA PRO A 344 -28.48 -16.21 2.12
C PRO A 344 -27.92 -14.88 2.64
N GLU A 345 -27.69 -14.75 3.96
CA GLU A 345 -27.08 -13.56 4.55
C GLU A 345 -25.69 -13.26 3.98
N ALA A 346 -24.95 -14.29 3.55
CA ALA A 346 -23.62 -14.13 3.01
C ALA A 346 -23.61 -13.44 1.64
N LYS A 347 -24.75 -13.40 0.93
CA LYS A 347 -24.86 -12.63 -0.33
C LYS A 347 -24.69 -11.12 -0.08
N GLU A 348 -25.16 -10.62 1.06
CA GLU A 348 -24.96 -9.21 1.44
C GLU A 348 -23.48 -8.93 1.74
N TRP A 349 -22.80 -9.87 2.40
CA TRP A 349 -21.35 -9.75 2.66
C TRP A 349 -20.55 -9.67 1.37
N LEU A 350 -20.91 -10.48 0.38
CA LEU A 350 -20.25 -10.49 -0.92
C LEU A 350 -20.50 -9.20 -1.71
N ASP A 351 -21.75 -8.71 -1.76
CA ASP A 351 -22.07 -7.44 -2.40
C ASP A 351 -21.32 -6.28 -1.73
N TYR A 352 -21.29 -6.24 -0.40
CA TYR A 352 -20.51 -5.24 0.33
C TYR A 352 -19.01 -5.30 0.00
N ALA A 353 -18.42 -6.50 0.06
CA ALA A 353 -17.01 -6.69 -0.26
C ALA A 353 -16.68 -6.20 -1.68
N VAL A 354 -17.51 -6.53 -2.68
CA VAL A 354 -17.30 -6.07 -4.06
C VAL A 354 -17.48 -4.55 -4.17
N ARG A 355 -18.48 -3.93 -3.53
CA ARG A 355 -18.63 -2.46 -3.50
C ARG A 355 -17.40 -1.76 -2.95
N ILE A 356 -16.77 -2.32 -1.90
CA ILE A 356 -15.51 -1.78 -1.36
C ILE A 356 -14.42 -1.81 -2.43
N TYR A 357 -14.28 -2.89 -3.21
CA TYR A 357 -13.27 -2.96 -4.27
C TYR A 357 -13.51 -1.98 -5.42
N TYR A 358 -14.78 -1.73 -5.74
CA TYR A 358 -15.16 -0.76 -6.76
C TYR A 358 -14.93 0.69 -6.29
N GLY A 359 -15.35 1.04 -5.07
CA GLY A 359 -15.35 2.44 -4.62
C GLY A 359 -14.26 2.83 -3.62
N ALA A 360 -13.91 2.00 -2.65
CA ALA A 360 -13.00 2.40 -1.56
C ALA A 360 -11.56 1.90 -1.72
N TYR A 361 -11.37 0.76 -2.39
CA TYR A 361 -10.05 0.16 -2.59
C TYR A 361 -9.42 0.62 -3.91
N PRO A 362 -8.10 0.88 -3.98
CA PRO A 362 -7.20 1.01 -2.85
C PRO A 362 -7.44 2.32 -2.09
N CYS A 363 -7.29 2.30 -0.77
CA CYS A 363 -7.29 3.52 0.05
C CYS A 363 -5.88 4.11 0.25
N TRP A 364 -4.83 3.31 0.03
CA TRP A 364 -3.42 3.71 0.15
C TRP A 364 -2.76 4.01 -1.20
N GLY A 365 -3.55 4.19 -2.25
CA GLY A 365 -3.08 4.36 -3.62
C GLY A 365 -4.17 4.93 -4.52
N GLY A 366 -3.92 4.93 -5.82
CA GLY A 366 -4.88 5.38 -6.82
C GLY A 366 -4.68 4.68 -8.16
N GLU A 367 -5.37 5.17 -9.20
CA GLU A 367 -5.44 4.50 -10.49
C GLU A 367 -4.09 4.48 -11.24
N ASP A 368 -3.13 5.32 -10.87
CA ASP A 368 -1.75 5.27 -11.41
C ASP A 368 -0.94 4.04 -10.96
N GLY A 369 -1.47 3.27 -10.01
CA GLY A 369 -0.89 2.04 -9.46
C GLY A 369 -0.03 2.23 -8.21
N GLY A 370 0.22 3.46 -7.77
CA GLY A 370 1.06 3.78 -6.62
C GLY A 370 0.56 3.19 -5.30
N TRP A 371 1.48 2.95 -4.36
CA TRP A 371 1.16 2.48 -3.01
C TRP A 371 1.94 3.24 -1.94
N ASN A 372 1.23 3.90 -1.03
CA ASN A 372 1.80 4.81 -0.04
C ASN A 372 2.63 4.10 1.06
N GLU A 373 2.25 2.88 1.42
CA GLU A 373 2.91 2.14 2.53
C GLU A 373 4.25 1.49 2.13
N GLY A 374 4.71 1.70 0.89
CA GLY A 374 5.98 1.18 0.39
C GLY A 374 5.89 -0.22 -0.21
N THR A 375 6.96 -0.63 -0.90
CA THR A 375 6.98 -1.88 -1.68
C THR A 375 6.81 -3.15 -0.84
N HIS A 376 7.28 -3.18 0.40
CA HIS A 376 7.14 -4.33 1.31
C HIS A 376 5.66 -4.58 1.66
N TYR A 377 4.94 -3.53 2.02
CA TYR A 377 3.52 -3.61 2.30
C TYR A 377 2.72 -3.82 1.03
N TRP A 378 3.10 -3.19 -0.09
CA TRP A 378 2.47 -3.44 -1.38
C TRP A 378 2.43 -4.94 -1.72
N VAL A 379 3.57 -5.64 -1.70
CA VAL A 379 3.59 -7.07 -2.08
C VAL A 379 2.80 -7.94 -1.08
N SER A 380 2.81 -7.57 0.21
CA SER A 380 2.01 -8.26 1.23
C SER A 380 0.52 -8.12 0.96
N TYR A 381 0.06 -6.90 0.66
CA TYR A 381 -1.35 -6.61 0.40
C TYR A 381 -1.81 -7.20 -0.92
N MET A 382 -1.01 -7.11 -1.99
CA MET A 382 -1.34 -7.75 -3.25
C MET A 382 -1.46 -9.27 -3.09
N ASP A 383 -0.64 -9.91 -2.25
CA ASP A 383 -0.79 -11.34 -1.95
C ASP A 383 -2.15 -11.66 -1.31
N PHE A 384 -2.59 -10.89 -0.31
CA PHE A 384 -3.91 -11.11 0.30
C PHE A 384 -5.07 -10.84 -0.64
N ILE A 385 -4.98 -9.77 -1.41
CA ILE A 385 -6.10 -9.16 -2.14
C ILE A 385 -6.33 -9.89 -3.47
N LEU A 386 -5.26 -10.26 -4.17
CA LEU A 386 -5.40 -10.99 -5.44
C LEU A 386 -6.04 -12.36 -5.27
N ASN A 387 -5.93 -12.97 -4.09
CA ASN A 387 -6.61 -14.23 -3.81
C ASN A 387 -8.14 -14.08 -3.94
N PHE A 388 -8.73 -13.05 -3.32
CA PHE A 388 -10.15 -12.77 -3.48
C PHE A 388 -10.50 -12.35 -4.92
N VAL A 389 -9.67 -11.53 -5.56
CA VAL A 389 -9.87 -11.12 -6.97
C VAL A 389 -10.00 -12.35 -7.88
N VAL A 390 -9.08 -13.31 -7.76
CA VAL A 390 -9.09 -14.54 -8.55
C VAL A 390 -10.23 -15.47 -8.16
N ALA A 391 -10.49 -15.65 -6.86
CA ALA A 391 -11.58 -16.50 -6.38
C ALA A 391 -12.95 -15.98 -6.84
N LEU A 392 -13.19 -14.67 -6.76
CA LEU A 392 -14.40 -14.02 -7.23
C LEU A 392 -14.59 -14.21 -8.74
N ARG A 393 -13.56 -13.89 -9.54
CA ARG A 393 -13.62 -14.04 -11.00
C ARG A 393 -13.97 -15.47 -11.40
N ASN A 394 -13.33 -16.46 -10.77
CA ASN A 394 -13.54 -17.86 -11.10
C ASN A 394 -14.91 -18.38 -10.61
N ALA A 395 -15.45 -17.82 -9.53
CA ALA A 395 -16.75 -18.22 -8.98
C ALA A 395 -17.95 -17.54 -9.65
N THR A 396 -17.83 -16.29 -10.10
CA THR A 396 -18.99 -15.49 -10.54
C THR A 396 -18.82 -14.82 -11.90
N GLY A 397 -17.60 -14.79 -12.46
CA GLY A 397 -17.24 -14.03 -13.65
C GLY A 397 -16.97 -12.54 -13.40
N VAL A 398 -17.16 -12.03 -12.19
CA VAL A 398 -16.84 -10.64 -11.84
C VAL A 398 -15.32 -10.48 -11.71
N ASP A 399 -14.71 -9.74 -12.62
CA ASP A 399 -13.26 -9.57 -12.68
C ASP A 399 -12.81 -8.20 -12.15
N LEU A 400 -12.47 -8.17 -10.86
CA LEU A 400 -11.89 -6.98 -10.22
C LEU A 400 -10.51 -6.62 -10.78
N GLY A 401 -9.76 -7.58 -11.35
CA GLY A 401 -8.45 -7.35 -11.95
C GLY A 401 -8.47 -6.41 -13.16
N ARG A 402 -9.67 -6.14 -13.73
CA ARG A 402 -9.87 -5.16 -14.79
C ARG A 402 -9.80 -3.71 -14.32
N LYS A 403 -9.88 -3.45 -13.01
CA LYS A 403 -9.75 -2.09 -12.47
C LYS A 403 -8.38 -1.51 -12.85
N PRO A 404 -8.27 -0.25 -13.32
CA PRO A 404 -6.99 0.29 -13.77
C PRO A 404 -5.89 0.23 -12.72
N PHE A 405 -6.20 0.39 -11.43
CA PHE A 405 -5.27 0.11 -10.34
C PHE A 405 -4.53 -1.23 -10.49
N PHE A 406 -5.22 -2.37 -10.65
CA PHE A 406 -4.56 -3.68 -10.74
C PHE A 406 -3.73 -3.86 -12.02
N ARG A 407 -4.04 -3.12 -13.08
CA ARG A 407 -3.23 -3.07 -14.30
C ARG A 407 -1.95 -2.28 -14.08
N ASN A 408 -2.03 -1.16 -13.36
CA ASN A 408 -0.92 -0.22 -13.21
C ASN A 408 -0.02 -0.51 -12.00
N THR A 409 -0.56 -1.10 -10.94
CA THR A 409 0.16 -1.31 -9.68
C THR A 409 1.38 -2.22 -9.73
N PRO A 410 1.51 -3.25 -10.58
CA PRO A 410 2.79 -3.95 -10.71
C PRO A 410 3.91 -3.05 -11.23
N TYR A 411 3.59 -1.99 -11.99
CA TYR A 411 4.59 -1.02 -12.43
C TYR A 411 5.10 -0.14 -11.28
N TYR A 412 4.31 0.10 -10.23
CA TYR A 412 4.83 0.72 -9.02
C TYR A 412 6.01 -0.09 -8.45
N LEU A 413 5.89 -1.41 -8.37
CA LEU A 413 6.99 -2.26 -7.95
C LEU A 413 8.13 -2.28 -8.95
N TYR A 414 7.84 -2.42 -10.26
CA TYR A 414 8.85 -2.47 -11.31
C TYR A 414 9.78 -1.26 -11.23
N TYR A 415 9.21 -0.05 -11.17
CA TYR A 415 9.97 1.19 -11.15
C TYR A 415 10.56 1.50 -9.78
N SER A 416 9.96 1.06 -8.68
CA SER A 416 10.48 1.30 -7.32
C SER A 416 11.54 0.26 -6.90
N SER A 417 11.57 -0.92 -7.51
CA SER A 417 12.48 -2.00 -7.18
C SER A 417 12.67 -2.92 -8.40
N PRO A 418 13.39 -2.49 -9.45
CA PRO A 418 13.73 -3.33 -10.60
C PRO A 418 14.47 -4.62 -10.17
N PRO A 419 14.57 -5.64 -11.04
CA PRO A 419 15.06 -6.98 -10.67
C PRO A 419 16.49 -7.02 -10.10
N PHE A 420 17.26 -5.96 -10.31
CA PHE A 420 18.65 -5.80 -9.84
C PHE A 420 18.79 -4.92 -8.59
N THR A 421 17.71 -4.33 -8.06
CA THR A 421 17.74 -3.55 -6.81
C THR A 421 18.24 -4.42 -5.64
N ARG A 422 18.96 -3.78 -4.70
CA ARG A 422 19.45 -4.42 -3.47
C ARG A 422 18.84 -3.86 -2.18
N ARG A 423 18.19 -2.70 -2.24
CA ARG A 423 17.50 -2.07 -1.11
C ARG A 423 16.25 -1.31 -1.54
N GLN A 424 15.20 -1.39 -0.73
CA GLN A 424 14.04 -0.51 -0.86
C GLN A 424 14.33 0.80 -0.12
N VAL A 425 13.42 1.78 -0.24
CA VAL A 425 13.72 3.15 0.21
C VAL A 425 12.62 3.76 1.09
N PHE A 426 11.35 3.56 0.73
CA PHE A 426 10.22 4.19 1.40
C PHE A 426 9.27 3.13 1.96
N GLY A 427 8.54 3.51 3.02
CA GLY A 427 7.67 2.61 3.78
C GLY A 427 8.41 1.80 4.83
N ASP A 428 7.70 0.98 5.61
CA ASP A 428 8.31 0.06 6.57
C ASP A 428 8.96 -1.17 5.90
N GLY A 429 9.94 -1.77 6.57
CA GLY A 429 10.62 -2.98 6.09
C GLY A 429 11.64 -2.78 4.95
N TYR A 430 11.94 -1.53 4.61
CA TYR A 430 12.69 -1.19 3.40
C TYR A 430 14.17 -1.66 3.36
N ALA A 431 14.77 -1.93 4.52
CA ALA A 431 16.18 -2.30 4.62
C ALA A 431 16.51 -3.69 4.05
N ALA A 432 15.51 -4.58 3.90
CA ALA A 432 15.69 -5.94 3.42
C ALA A 432 14.80 -6.20 2.19
N ILE A 433 15.41 -6.65 1.09
CA ILE A 433 14.68 -7.02 -0.12
C ILE A 433 14.66 -8.55 -0.31
N ASN A 434 13.54 -9.07 -0.78
CA ASN A 434 13.40 -10.46 -1.20
C ASN A 434 12.96 -10.48 -2.67
N MET A 435 13.94 -10.49 -3.58
CA MET A 435 13.67 -10.45 -5.01
C MET A 435 12.86 -11.64 -5.51
N ARG A 436 12.97 -12.81 -4.88
CA ARG A 436 12.18 -13.98 -5.24
C ARG A 436 10.70 -13.78 -4.92
N TRP A 437 10.38 -13.15 -3.79
CA TRP A 437 9.01 -12.81 -3.42
C TRP A 437 8.41 -11.77 -4.37
N TYR A 438 9.21 -10.76 -4.75
CA TYR A 438 8.82 -9.73 -5.70
C TYR A 438 8.58 -10.31 -7.09
N GLY A 439 9.52 -11.12 -7.58
CA GLY A 439 9.38 -11.83 -8.86
C GLY A 439 8.15 -12.74 -8.89
N GLY A 440 7.82 -13.41 -7.77
CA GLY A 440 6.60 -14.23 -7.69
C GLY A 440 5.31 -13.41 -7.79
N MET A 441 5.26 -12.23 -7.15
CA MET A 441 4.09 -11.35 -7.29
C MET A 441 3.97 -10.77 -8.70
N MET A 442 5.09 -10.37 -9.30
CA MET A 442 5.12 -9.86 -10.67
C MET A 442 4.73 -10.93 -11.68
N TYR A 443 5.10 -12.19 -11.44
CA TYR A 443 4.62 -13.32 -12.22
C TYR A 443 3.10 -13.50 -12.11
N ASN A 444 2.52 -13.39 -10.90
CA ASN A 444 1.06 -13.45 -10.72
C ASN A 444 0.35 -12.34 -11.53
N PHE A 445 0.86 -11.11 -11.47
CA PHE A 445 0.33 -10.00 -12.27
C PHE A 445 0.55 -10.20 -13.76
N ALA A 446 1.66 -10.81 -14.19
CA ALA A 446 1.89 -11.16 -15.58
C ALA A 446 0.79 -12.09 -16.11
N LEU A 447 0.42 -13.13 -15.33
CA LEU A 447 -0.66 -14.05 -15.69
C LEU A 447 -2.03 -13.37 -15.65
N LEU A 448 -2.28 -12.54 -14.64
CA LEU A 448 -3.54 -11.82 -14.46
C LEU A 448 -3.80 -10.81 -15.58
N ASN A 449 -2.77 -10.03 -15.94
CA ASN A 449 -2.86 -8.93 -16.91
C ASN A 449 -2.47 -9.34 -18.34
N ARG A 450 -1.95 -10.56 -18.52
CA ARG A 450 -1.32 -11.04 -19.77
C ARG A 450 -0.22 -10.10 -20.26
N ASP A 451 0.72 -9.78 -19.37
CA ASP A 451 1.75 -8.76 -19.60
C ASP A 451 3.17 -9.38 -19.70
N PRO A 452 3.77 -9.46 -20.90
CA PRO A 452 5.12 -9.97 -21.12
C PRO A 452 6.22 -9.24 -20.35
N SER A 453 6.05 -7.93 -20.09
CA SER A 453 7.05 -7.12 -19.37
C SER A 453 7.14 -7.52 -17.90
N LEU A 454 5.99 -7.83 -17.29
CA LEU A 454 5.96 -8.31 -15.90
C LEU A 454 6.52 -9.73 -15.78
N LYS A 455 6.33 -10.57 -16.82
CA LYS A 455 6.95 -11.90 -16.88
C LYS A 455 8.48 -11.78 -17.01
N TYR A 456 8.97 -10.88 -17.84
CA TYR A 456 10.40 -10.55 -17.93
C TYR A 456 10.98 -10.12 -16.59
N TYR A 457 10.28 -9.26 -15.84
CA TYR A 457 10.71 -8.89 -14.49
C TYR A 457 10.88 -10.13 -13.61
N ALA A 458 9.89 -11.01 -13.60
CA ALA A 458 9.90 -12.20 -12.74
C ALA A 458 11.10 -13.12 -13.05
N GLU A 459 11.35 -13.37 -14.33
CA GLU A 459 12.48 -14.16 -14.80
C GLU A 459 13.82 -13.50 -14.44
N ALA A 460 13.95 -12.18 -14.68
CA ALA A 460 15.14 -11.40 -14.32
C ALA A 460 15.40 -11.35 -12.80
N ALA A 461 14.34 -11.43 -11.98
CA ALA A 461 14.43 -11.56 -10.53
C ALA A 461 14.81 -12.99 -10.07
N GLY A 462 15.01 -13.92 -11.01
CA GLY A 462 15.34 -15.32 -10.73
C GLY A 462 14.15 -16.13 -10.19
N PHE A 463 12.92 -15.66 -10.39
CA PHE A 463 11.74 -16.40 -9.96
C PHE A 463 11.51 -17.63 -10.84
N LYS A 464 11.19 -18.74 -10.19
CA LYS A 464 10.74 -19.97 -10.86
C LYS A 464 9.33 -20.28 -10.37
N PRO A 465 8.34 -20.43 -11.27
CA PRO A 465 6.97 -20.73 -10.88
C PRO A 465 6.89 -21.98 -10.00
N GLY A 466 6.20 -21.84 -8.87
CA GLY A 466 5.92 -22.94 -7.94
C GLY A 466 4.42 -23.14 -7.76
N LEU A 467 4.05 -23.99 -6.79
CA LEU A 467 2.66 -24.26 -6.45
C LEU A 467 2.13 -23.23 -5.47
N THR A 468 1.56 -22.14 -5.99
CA THR A 468 0.78 -21.15 -5.22
C THR A 468 -0.61 -21.04 -5.83
N LEU A 469 -1.61 -20.59 -5.06
CA LEU A 469 -2.97 -20.44 -5.57
C LEU A 469 -3.04 -19.47 -6.75
N LEU A 470 -2.34 -18.34 -6.65
CA LEU A 470 -2.29 -17.36 -7.72
C LEU A 470 -1.59 -17.92 -8.98
N ASN A 471 -0.47 -18.63 -8.85
CA ASN A 471 0.17 -19.27 -10.02
C ASN A 471 -0.74 -20.27 -10.73
N LEU A 472 -1.56 -21.00 -9.96
CA LEU A 472 -2.47 -22.01 -10.51
C LEU A 472 -3.69 -21.41 -11.20
N PHE A 473 -4.21 -20.30 -10.66
CA PHE A 473 -5.57 -19.84 -10.95
C PHE A 473 -5.67 -18.39 -11.47
N ALA A 474 -4.60 -17.59 -11.44
CA ALA A 474 -4.61 -16.21 -11.94
C ALA A 474 -4.71 -16.13 -13.46
N GLY A 475 -4.13 -17.08 -14.19
CA GLY A 475 -4.16 -17.13 -15.65
C GLY A 475 -3.35 -18.28 -16.24
N LYS A 476 -3.39 -18.42 -17.56
CA LYS A 476 -2.58 -19.41 -18.29
C LYS A 476 -1.20 -18.83 -18.63
N ASP A 477 -0.16 -19.61 -18.37
CA ASP A 477 1.21 -19.30 -18.78
C ASP A 477 1.50 -19.85 -20.20
N ASP A 478 1.02 -19.14 -21.24
CA ASP A 478 1.15 -19.54 -22.65
C ASP A 478 1.81 -18.46 -23.53
N PHE A 479 2.49 -17.49 -22.91
CA PHE A 479 3.17 -16.38 -23.58
C PHE A 479 4.62 -16.26 -23.08
N GLN A 480 5.48 -15.61 -23.86
CA GLN A 480 6.89 -15.43 -23.51
C GLN A 480 7.12 -14.10 -22.78
N ALA A 481 8.20 -14.05 -22.01
CA ALA A 481 8.68 -12.81 -21.42
C ALA A 481 9.27 -11.90 -22.51
N GLU A 482 9.02 -10.59 -22.41
CA GLU A 482 9.61 -9.59 -23.31
C GLU A 482 10.15 -8.41 -22.50
N PRO A 483 11.32 -7.86 -22.87
CA PRO A 483 11.85 -6.68 -22.19
C PRO A 483 10.92 -5.47 -22.41
N PRO A 484 10.75 -4.59 -21.41
CA PRO A 484 9.89 -3.40 -21.48
C PRO A 484 10.47 -2.26 -22.34
N SER A 485 10.79 -2.54 -23.60
CA SER A 485 11.54 -1.61 -24.47
C SER A 485 10.77 -0.33 -24.80
N GLU A 486 9.44 -0.39 -24.79
CA GLU A 486 8.54 0.74 -25.07
C GLU A 486 8.19 1.56 -23.83
N LEU A 487 8.62 1.13 -22.64
CA LEU A 487 8.33 1.86 -21.40
C LEU A 487 9.32 3.01 -21.20
N PRO A 488 8.86 4.19 -20.72
CA PRO A 488 9.77 5.25 -20.33
C PRO A 488 10.68 4.77 -19.20
N THR A 489 11.93 5.21 -19.16
CA THR A 489 12.86 4.73 -18.13
C THR A 489 12.56 5.36 -16.76
N SER A 490 11.87 6.50 -16.74
CA SER A 490 11.43 7.16 -15.52
C SER A 490 9.90 7.25 -15.47
N ARG A 491 9.32 7.23 -14.27
CA ARG A 491 7.87 7.29 -14.07
C ARG A 491 7.48 8.01 -12.78
N LEU A 492 6.42 8.80 -12.88
CA LEU A 492 5.73 9.41 -11.75
C LEU A 492 4.49 8.58 -11.38
N PHE A 493 4.33 8.32 -10.09
CA PHE A 493 3.11 7.86 -9.43
C PHE A 493 2.59 9.05 -8.60
N ALA A 494 1.80 9.91 -9.24
CA ALA A 494 1.28 11.15 -8.69
C ALA A 494 0.33 10.92 -7.50
N ASP A 495 -0.48 9.87 -7.53
CA ASP A 495 -1.49 9.58 -6.49
C ASP A 495 -0.82 9.35 -5.12
N VAL A 496 0.42 8.83 -5.12
CA VAL A 496 1.21 8.60 -3.90
C VAL A 496 2.47 9.47 -3.80
N GLY A 497 2.66 10.39 -4.75
CA GLY A 497 3.80 11.29 -4.84
C GLY A 497 5.16 10.60 -4.81
N LEU A 498 5.34 9.58 -5.64
CA LEU A 498 6.62 8.87 -5.81
C LEU A 498 7.08 8.98 -7.26
N ALA A 499 8.36 9.30 -7.47
CA ALA A 499 8.99 9.26 -8.78
C ALA A 499 10.21 8.34 -8.78
N ALA A 500 10.33 7.54 -9.84
CA ALA A 500 11.54 6.78 -10.15
C ALA A 500 12.20 7.39 -11.38
N LEU A 501 13.45 7.83 -11.25
CA LEU A 501 14.25 8.41 -12.31
C LEU A 501 15.33 7.41 -12.68
N ARG A 502 15.36 6.87 -13.91
CA ARG A 502 16.32 5.82 -14.30
C ARG A 502 16.82 5.99 -15.73
N ASN A 503 17.98 5.42 -16.04
CA ASN A 503 18.53 5.36 -17.40
C ASN A 503 18.16 4.06 -18.14
N THR A 504 17.78 2.99 -17.42
CA THR A 504 17.37 1.70 -17.98
C THR A 504 16.48 0.95 -16.99
N LEU A 505 15.66 0.04 -17.52
CA LEU A 505 14.84 -0.90 -16.73
C LEU A 505 15.35 -2.35 -16.81
N THR A 506 16.29 -2.64 -17.71
CA THR A 506 16.64 -4.01 -18.10
C THR A 506 18.10 -4.37 -17.87
N ASP A 507 19.00 -3.40 -17.76
CA ASP A 507 20.44 -3.61 -17.61
C ASP A 507 20.93 -3.19 -16.22
N GLY A 508 21.06 -4.16 -15.32
CA GLY A 508 21.50 -3.91 -13.93
C GLY A 508 22.97 -3.49 -13.80
N ASP A 509 23.83 -3.85 -14.75
CA ASP A 509 25.28 -3.55 -14.70
C ASP A 509 25.59 -2.14 -15.20
N ASN A 510 24.66 -1.51 -15.94
CA ASN A 510 24.73 -0.10 -16.34
C ASN A 510 23.60 0.77 -15.78
N HIS A 511 22.74 0.19 -14.93
CA HIS A 511 21.64 0.91 -14.29
C HIS A 511 22.14 2.03 -13.37
N ILE A 512 21.54 3.20 -13.50
CA ILE A 512 21.66 4.34 -12.59
C ILE A 512 20.25 4.84 -12.33
N GLY A 513 19.87 4.95 -11.05
CA GLY A 513 18.52 5.38 -10.71
C GLY A 513 18.40 6.07 -9.37
N MET A 514 17.44 6.99 -9.31
CA MET A 514 17.00 7.68 -8.10
C MET A 514 15.54 7.36 -7.82
N LYS A 515 15.25 7.09 -6.55
CA LYS A 515 13.89 7.02 -6.00
C LYS A 515 13.63 8.30 -5.22
N PHE A 516 12.53 8.99 -5.50
CA PHE A 516 12.16 10.26 -4.90
C PHE A 516 10.72 10.21 -4.36
N ARG A 517 10.47 10.81 -3.19
CA ARG A 517 9.13 10.86 -2.58
C ARG A 517 8.78 12.26 -2.09
N SER A 518 7.57 12.71 -2.43
CA SER A 518 6.89 13.90 -1.90
C SER A 518 5.38 13.68 -2.04
N SER A 519 4.76 13.12 -1.00
CA SER A 519 3.48 12.44 -1.03
C SER A 519 2.32 13.26 -0.46
N PRO A 520 1.13 13.24 -1.12
CA PRO A 520 -0.07 13.89 -0.60
C PRO A 520 -0.65 13.20 0.65
N PHE A 521 -0.22 11.96 0.97
CA PHE A 521 -0.67 11.24 2.17
C PHE A 521 0.01 11.73 3.45
N GLY A 522 1.16 12.40 3.32
CA GLY A 522 2.02 12.74 4.45
C GLY A 522 2.63 11.52 5.15
N ALA A 523 2.89 11.66 6.46
CA ALA A 523 3.59 10.66 7.27
C ALA A 523 2.60 9.82 8.10
N VAL A 524 1.87 8.93 7.46
CA VAL A 524 0.75 8.17 8.06
C VAL A 524 0.86 6.68 7.79
N SER A 525 0.28 5.85 8.65
CA SER A 525 0.41 4.39 8.60
C SER A 525 1.90 3.99 8.53
N HIS A 526 2.32 3.30 7.47
CA HIS A 526 3.70 2.92 7.17
C HIS A 526 4.47 3.97 6.34
N GLY A 527 3.84 5.08 5.96
CA GLY A 527 4.51 6.26 5.40
C GLY A 527 5.38 6.98 6.44
N HIS A 528 6.56 7.43 6.03
CA HIS A 528 7.53 8.11 6.90
C HIS A 528 7.49 9.64 6.76
N ARG A 529 8.30 10.33 7.57
CA ARG A 529 8.52 11.78 7.52
C ARG A 529 9.59 12.11 6.47
N ASP A 530 9.30 11.73 5.23
CA ASP A 530 10.25 11.58 4.14
C ASP A 530 9.84 12.35 2.86
N GLN A 531 9.14 13.48 3.02
CA GLN A 531 8.78 14.36 1.91
C GLN A 531 10.03 15.05 1.34
N ASN A 532 10.10 15.21 0.02
CA ASN A 532 11.26 15.70 -0.71
C ASN A 532 12.57 14.93 -0.44
N THR A 533 12.49 13.63 -0.12
CA THR A 533 13.69 12.80 0.11
C THR A 533 13.99 11.87 -1.04
N PHE A 534 15.24 11.43 -1.15
CA PHE A 534 15.68 10.53 -2.22
C PHE A 534 16.56 9.38 -1.74
N ALA A 535 16.80 8.43 -2.63
CA ALA A 535 17.87 7.45 -2.54
C ALA A 535 18.39 7.13 -3.95
N ILE A 536 19.67 6.76 -4.05
CA ILE A 536 20.36 6.48 -5.30
C ILE A 536 20.94 5.08 -5.26
N GLU A 537 20.71 4.32 -6.33
CA GLU A 537 21.31 3.01 -6.58
C GLU A 537 21.91 3.00 -7.99
N ALA A 538 23.07 2.36 -8.15
CA ALA A 538 23.69 2.23 -9.46
C ALA A 538 24.58 0.99 -9.56
N PHE A 539 24.66 0.42 -10.76
CA PHE A 539 25.49 -0.76 -11.09
C PHE A 539 25.26 -1.93 -10.11
N GLY A 540 24.01 -2.11 -9.66
CA GLY A 540 23.62 -3.10 -8.67
C GLY A 540 24.02 -2.81 -7.22
N GLU A 541 24.50 -1.61 -6.89
CA GLU A 541 24.92 -1.21 -5.54
C GLU A 541 24.04 -0.07 -4.96
N PRO A 542 23.68 -0.12 -3.68
CA PRO A 542 23.07 1.00 -2.97
C PRO A 542 24.13 2.06 -2.64
N LEU A 543 23.90 3.32 -3.00
CA LEU A 543 24.85 4.43 -2.79
C LEU A 543 24.33 5.39 -1.71
N ALA A 544 23.33 6.22 -2.06
CA ALA A 544 22.62 7.05 -1.10
C ALA A 544 21.36 6.28 -0.62
N ILE A 545 21.27 5.97 0.67
CA ILE A 545 20.23 5.10 1.22
C ILE A 545 19.25 5.86 2.14
N ALA A 546 18.08 5.28 2.36
CA ALA A 546 17.36 5.49 3.61
C ALA A 546 18.01 4.63 4.71
N THR A 547 18.10 5.16 5.93
CA THR A 547 18.81 4.51 7.05
C THR A 547 17.92 4.23 8.26
N GLY A 548 18.33 3.29 9.11
CA GLY A 548 17.53 2.76 10.21
C GLY A 548 16.80 1.46 9.84
N TYR A 549 16.24 0.79 10.85
CA TYR A 549 15.68 -0.56 10.69
C TYR A 549 14.26 -0.69 11.23
N TYR A 550 13.51 -1.66 10.68
CA TYR A 550 12.18 -2.03 11.14
C TYR A 550 12.27 -3.35 11.93
N ASN A 551 12.47 -3.25 13.25
CA ASN A 551 12.50 -4.40 14.15
C ASN A 551 11.08 -4.87 14.52
N TYR A 552 10.26 -3.96 15.02
CA TYR A 552 8.82 -4.15 15.20
C TYR A 552 8.11 -2.81 15.23
N TYR A 553 6.82 -2.82 14.91
CA TYR A 553 6.01 -1.62 14.85
C TYR A 553 5.99 -0.87 16.19
N ALA A 554 6.06 0.46 16.11
CA ALA A 554 6.13 1.38 17.24
C ALA A 554 7.30 1.19 18.24
N SER A 555 8.35 0.41 17.90
CA SER A 555 9.57 0.39 18.73
C SER A 555 10.19 1.80 18.86
N PRO A 556 10.99 2.08 19.90
CA PRO A 556 11.67 3.37 20.03
C PRO A 556 12.50 3.75 18.79
N HIS A 557 13.25 2.81 18.23
CA HIS A 557 14.03 3.02 17.02
C HIS A 557 13.14 3.31 15.81
N HIS A 558 12.10 2.51 15.60
CA HIS A 558 11.18 2.69 14.49
C HIS A 558 10.51 4.08 14.54
N SER A 559 9.88 4.42 15.68
CA SER A 559 9.11 5.65 15.85
C SER A 559 9.97 6.92 15.78
N ASN A 560 11.15 6.89 16.41
CA ASN A 560 11.95 8.10 16.68
C ASN A 560 13.20 8.22 15.79
N TYR A 561 13.60 7.16 15.09
CA TYR A 561 14.72 7.20 14.15
C TYR A 561 14.28 6.79 12.74
N THR A 562 13.87 5.54 12.51
CA THR A 562 13.59 4.99 11.17
C THR A 562 12.55 5.80 10.40
N ARG A 563 11.50 6.29 11.07
CA ARG A 563 10.46 7.12 10.46
C ARG A 563 10.83 8.60 10.30
N ALA A 564 11.93 9.05 10.90
CA ALA A 564 12.30 10.46 10.96
C ALA A 564 12.95 10.96 9.66
N THR A 565 12.85 12.27 9.40
CA THR A 565 13.49 12.92 8.25
C THR A 565 15.01 12.80 8.29
N ARG A 566 15.62 12.89 9.49
CA ARG A 566 17.07 12.69 9.73
C ARG A 566 17.58 11.28 9.40
N ALA A 567 16.70 10.36 9.01
CA ALA A 567 17.04 9.01 8.59
C ALA A 567 16.87 8.82 7.07
N LYS A 568 16.79 9.91 6.32
CA LYS A 568 16.54 9.96 4.87
C LYS A 568 17.51 10.96 4.22
N CYS A 569 17.88 10.74 2.96
CA CYS A 569 18.64 11.76 2.23
C CYS A 569 17.70 12.94 1.88
N GLY A 570 17.74 13.97 2.70
CA GLY A 570 16.73 15.04 2.78
C GLY A 570 17.26 16.26 3.51
N ILE A 571 16.35 17.15 3.90
CA ILE A 571 16.67 18.39 4.63
C ILE A 571 16.10 18.31 6.05
N THR A 572 16.92 18.71 7.02
CA THR A 572 16.49 19.04 8.39
C THR A 572 17.03 20.40 8.78
N TYR A 573 16.78 20.82 10.02
CA TYR A 573 17.33 22.02 10.60
C TYR A 573 17.67 21.83 12.08
N ASP A 574 18.57 22.66 12.59
CA ASP A 574 18.90 22.81 14.01
C ASP A 574 19.13 21.48 14.76
N GLY A 575 20.03 20.64 14.26
CA GLY A 575 20.41 19.39 14.92
C GLY A 575 19.48 18.21 14.62
N GLY A 576 19.00 18.11 13.38
CA GLY A 576 18.19 16.98 12.91
C GLY A 576 16.68 17.14 13.11
N LYS A 577 16.16 18.32 13.45
CA LYS A 577 14.72 18.59 13.49
C LYS A 577 14.18 18.58 12.07
N GLY A 578 13.15 17.77 11.84
CA GLY A 578 12.62 17.55 10.51
C GLY A 578 11.12 17.76 10.43
N GLN A 579 10.52 17.03 9.51
CA GLN A 579 9.09 17.06 9.25
C GLN A 579 8.31 16.52 10.45
N VAL A 580 7.03 16.89 10.56
CA VAL A 580 6.09 16.40 11.57
C VAL A 580 5.40 15.11 11.11
N ASN A 581 4.66 14.44 12.00
CA ASN A 581 3.91 13.24 11.65
C ASN A 581 2.46 13.58 11.26
N GLY A 582 1.78 12.67 10.54
CA GLY A 582 0.33 12.75 10.31
C GLY A 582 -0.10 13.24 8.92
N TRP A 583 -1.41 13.26 8.70
CA TRP A 583 -2.07 13.49 7.40
C TRP A 583 -1.84 14.87 6.81
N LYS A 584 -1.51 15.88 7.64
CA LYS A 584 -1.20 17.24 7.18
C LYS A 584 0.27 17.44 6.84
N ALA A 585 1.13 16.46 7.14
CA ALA A 585 2.56 16.54 6.89
C ALA A 585 2.89 16.18 5.42
N THR A 586 2.22 16.84 4.48
CA THR A 586 2.20 16.45 3.07
C THR A 586 3.33 17.08 2.26
N GLY A 587 3.65 16.42 1.17
CA GLY A 587 4.41 16.97 0.06
C GLY A 587 3.65 16.78 -1.26
N ARG A 588 4.21 17.29 -2.35
CA ARG A 588 3.72 17.00 -3.70
C ARG A 588 4.82 17.18 -4.73
N ILE A 589 4.77 16.38 -5.78
CA ILE A 589 5.53 16.60 -7.01
C ILE A 589 4.72 17.57 -7.87
N THR A 590 5.27 18.75 -8.16
CA THR A 590 4.58 19.82 -8.88
C THR A 590 4.88 19.82 -10.38
N PHE A 591 5.99 19.19 -10.78
CA PHE A 591 6.39 19.03 -12.18
C PHE A 591 7.17 17.74 -12.37
N PHE A 592 6.92 17.04 -13.49
CA PHE A 592 7.66 15.87 -13.91
C PHE A 592 7.66 15.76 -15.44
N GLU A 593 8.84 15.61 -16.02
CA GLU A 593 9.02 15.37 -17.46
C GLU A 593 10.14 14.38 -17.68
N ASP A 594 9.91 13.37 -18.53
CA ASP A 594 10.92 12.38 -18.90
C ASP A 594 11.17 12.41 -20.40
N THR A 595 12.44 12.48 -20.78
CA THR A 595 12.92 12.37 -22.17
C THR A 595 14.01 11.30 -22.25
N PRO A 596 14.41 10.83 -23.44
CA PRO A 596 15.52 9.87 -23.56
C PRO A 596 16.84 10.37 -22.95
N ASP A 597 17.09 11.68 -22.93
CA ASP A 597 18.35 12.27 -22.47
C ASP A 597 18.31 12.71 -21.00
N PHE A 598 17.15 13.13 -20.50
CA PHE A 598 17.03 13.69 -19.16
C PHE A 598 15.66 13.48 -18.52
N THR A 599 15.63 13.55 -17.18
CA THR A 599 14.39 13.64 -16.40
C THR A 599 14.40 14.92 -15.56
N LEU A 600 13.29 15.64 -15.56
CA LEU A 600 13.09 16.88 -14.81
C LEU A 600 12.03 16.65 -13.74
N LEU A 601 12.25 17.16 -12.52
CA LEU A 601 11.32 17.03 -11.42
C LEU A 601 11.35 18.28 -10.53
N SER A 602 10.18 18.77 -10.13
CA SER A 602 10.02 19.77 -9.06
C SER A 602 9.07 19.24 -7.99
N ALA A 603 9.33 19.55 -6.72
CA ALA A 603 8.48 19.17 -5.61
C ALA A 603 8.50 20.19 -4.47
N GLU A 604 7.44 20.23 -3.67
CA GLU A 604 7.25 21.13 -2.52
C GLU A 604 6.81 20.34 -1.29
N ALA A 605 7.40 20.65 -0.13
CA ALA A 605 7.17 19.95 1.13
C ALA A 605 7.02 20.86 2.35
N ALA A 606 6.87 22.19 2.20
CA ALA A 606 6.70 23.11 3.33
C ALA A 606 5.62 22.66 4.34
N PRO A 607 4.43 22.15 3.94
CA PRO A 607 3.43 21.65 4.89
C PRO A 607 3.96 20.54 5.81
N ALA A 608 4.89 19.71 5.33
CA ALA A 608 5.51 18.65 6.11
C ALA A 608 6.31 19.15 7.32
N TYR A 609 6.77 20.40 7.33
CA TYR A 609 7.54 20.98 8.44
C TYR A 609 6.67 21.65 9.51
N GLY A 610 5.34 21.51 9.43
CA GLY A 610 4.44 21.97 10.49
C GLY A 610 4.48 23.48 10.77
N GLY A 611 4.83 24.28 9.76
CA GLY A 611 4.95 25.74 9.86
C GLY A 611 6.34 26.27 10.21
N ALA A 612 7.31 25.41 10.51
CA ALA A 612 8.69 25.84 10.74
C ALA A 612 9.34 26.41 9.47
N LEU A 613 9.02 25.82 8.30
CA LEU A 613 9.46 26.31 6.99
C LEU A 613 8.26 26.86 6.21
N THR A 614 8.44 28.01 5.57
CA THR A 614 7.49 28.58 4.61
C THR A 614 7.75 28.10 3.18
N ARG A 615 8.96 27.61 2.90
CA ARG A 615 9.34 26.98 1.63
C ARG A 615 10.27 25.80 1.90
N ALA A 616 9.98 24.66 1.29
CA ALA A 616 10.89 23.52 1.25
C ALA A 616 10.78 22.85 -0.13
N ALA A 617 11.24 23.55 -1.16
CA ALA A 617 11.17 23.07 -2.54
C ALA A 617 12.46 22.33 -2.94
N ARG A 618 12.31 21.29 -3.75
CA ARG A 618 13.43 20.52 -4.32
C ARG A 618 13.19 20.33 -5.81
N GLN A 619 14.18 20.69 -6.60
CA GLN A 619 14.21 20.51 -8.05
C GLN A 619 15.36 19.58 -8.44
N ILE A 620 15.11 18.69 -9.38
CA ILE A 620 16.05 17.65 -9.80
C ILE A 620 16.11 17.60 -11.33
N ILE A 621 17.34 17.63 -11.86
CA ILE A 621 17.64 17.34 -13.25
C ILE A 621 18.53 16.10 -13.28
N PHE A 622 18.05 15.02 -13.89
CA PHE A 622 18.84 13.81 -14.12
C PHE A 622 19.33 13.76 -15.56
N LEU A 623 20.64 13.83 -15.77
CA LEU A 623 21.29 13.66 -17.07
C LEU A 623 21.63 12.17 -17.26
N LYS A 624 20.75 11.44 -17.96
CA LYS A 624 20.72 9.96 -17.96
C LYS A 624 22.03 9.34 -18.44
N ALA A 625 22.51 9.76 -19.62
CA ALA A 625 23.74 9.24 -20.22
C ALA A 625 25.02 9.65 -19.46
N ALA A 626 24.96 10.74 -18.70
CA ALA A 626 26.06 11.23 -17.87
C ALA A 626 26.12 10.56 -16.50
N GLY A 627 25.02 9.96 -16.04
CA GLY A 627 24.92 9.45 -14.67
C GLY A 627 24.97 10.54 -13.61
N VAL A 628 24.45 11.73 -13.93
CA VAL A 628 24.55 12.92 -13.06
C VAL A 628 23.17 13.42 -12.67
N PHE A 629 22.96 13.60 -11.37
CA PHE A 629 21.81 14.31 -10.82
C PHE A 629 22.26 15.69 -10.35
N VAL A 630 21.55 16.74 -10.77
CA VAL A 630 21.72 18.09 -10.24
C VAL A 630 20.50 18.42 -9.39
N ILE A 631 20.72 18.68 -8.10
CA ILE A 631 19.65 18.92 -7.13
C ILE A 631 19.76 20.36 -6.63
N HIS A 632 18.64 21.09 -6.70
CA HIS A 632 18.48 22.46 -6.22
C HIS A 632 17.41 22.49 -5.12
N ASP A 633 17.83 22.74 -3.88
CA ASP A 633 16.95 22.92 -2.73
C ASP A 633 16.77 24.41 -2.44
N ILE A 634 15.53 24.82 -2.23
CA ILE A 634 15.15 26.21 -1.94
C ILE A 634 14.37 26.22 -0.62
N LEU A 635 14.98 26.82 0.40
CA LEU A 635 14.51 26.77 1.78
C LEU A 635 14.24 28.17 2.29
N ALA A 636 13.10 28.38 2.93
CA ALA A 636 12.76 29.62 3.59
C ALA A 636 11.99 29.35 4.88
N ALA A 637 12.20 30.19 5.88
CA ALA A 637 11.55 30.12 7.18
C ALA A 637 11.31 31.52 7.77
N PRO A 638 10.34 31.66 8.71
CA PRO A 638 10.13 32.90 9.44
C PRO A 638 11.34 33.27 10.34
N GLU A 639 11.98 32.25 10.90
CA GLU A 639 13.14 32.33 11.79
C GLU A 639 14.41 31.86 11.09
N ALA A 640 15.58 32.25 11.62
CA ALA A 640 16.85 31.80 11.08
C ALA A 640 17.17 30.39 11.59
N HIS A 641 17.50 29.48 10.68
CA HIS A 641 17.83 28.09 11.00
C HIS A 641 19.17 27.69 10.38
N SER A 642 19.88 26.77 11.03
CA SER A 642 20.97 26.04 10.38
C SER A 642 20.37 24.86 9.62
N TYR A 643 20.32 24.96 8.29
CA TYR A 643 19.75 23.92 7.43
C TYR A 643 20.79 22.83 7.17
N GLU A 644 20.34 21.58 7.17
CA GLU A 644 21.21 20.40 7.12
C GLU A 644 20.80 19.49 5.97
N TYR A 645 21.71 19.29 5.02
CA TYR A 645 21.57 18.31 3.94
C TYR A 645 22.10 16.95 4.42
N TRP A 646 21.26 15.91 4.38
CA TRP A 646 21.62 14.56 4.79
C TRP A 646 22.02 13.66 3.62
N LEU A 647 23.11 12.92 3.82
CA LEU A 647 23.46 11.74 3.04
C LEU A 647 23.65 10.55 3.97
N HIS A 648 23.20 9.38 3.54
CA HIS A 648 23.44 8.14 4.27
C HIS A 648 24.01 7.08 3.33
N ALA A 649 24.91 6.26 3.86
CA ALA A 649 25.58 5.19 3.13
C ALA A 649 25.80 3.96 4.03
N LEU A 650 26.06 2.81 3.42
CA LEU A 650 26.43 1.61 4.17
C LEU A 650 27.83 1.71 4.77
N ASP A 651 28.74 2.35 4.06
CA ASP A 651 30.15 2.49 4.44
C ASP A 651 30.50 3.95 4.73
N GLU A 652 31.64 4.16 5.37
CA GLU A 652 32.12 5.50 5.72
C GLU A 652 32.34 6.36 4.47
N MET A 653 31.85 7.59 4.52
CA MET A 653 31.99 8.55 3.44
C MET A 653 33.31 9.31 3.57
N LYS A 654 34.01 9.50 2.45
CA LYS A 654 35.20 10.35 2.39
C LYS A 654 34.79 11.80 2.16
N ILE A 655 35.29 12.72 2.99
CA ILE A 655 34.99 14.15 2.93
C ILE A 655 36.23 14.91 2.46
N ASP A 656 36.09 15.72 1.42
CA ASP A 656 37.08 16.70 0.97
C ASP A 656 36.50 18.10 1.18
N THR A 657 36.93 18.78 2.24
CA THR A 657 36.47 20.12 2.61
C THR A 657 37.02 21.21 1.69
N ALA A 658 38.17 21.01 1.06
CA ALA A 658 38.73 21.98 0.13
C ALA A 658 37.91 22.04 -1.18
N ARG A 659 37.37 20.89 -1.58
CA ARG A 659 36.52 20.74 -2.78
C ARG A 659 35.04 20.60 -2.45
N ASN A 660 34.59 20.85 -1.21
CA ASN A 660 33.26 20.50 -0.68
C ASN A 660 32.64 19.25 -1.33
N THR A 661 33.37 18.15 -1.31
CA THR A 661 32.98 16.90 -1.97
C THR A 661 32.85 15.80 -0.93
N VAL A 662 31.81 14.97 -1.10
CA VAL A 662 31.58 13.75 -0.31
C VAL A 662 31.55 12.57 -1.27
N THR A 663 32.32 11.52 -0.98
CA THR A 663 32.41 10.31 -1.82
C THR A 663 31.92 9.08 -1.06
N ILE A 664 30.95 8.37 -1.65
CA ILE A 664 30.50 7.04 -1.24
C ILE A 664 31.08 6.02 -2.21
N THR A 665 31.81 5.02 -1.69
CA THR A 665 32.46 3.98 -2.51
C THR A 665 31.87 2.62 -2.21
N ARG A 666 31.42 1.93 -3.26
CA ARG A 666 30.96 0.54 -3.25
C ARG A 666 31.79 -0.28 -4.26
N PRO A 667 31.80 -1.62 -4.16
CA PRO A 667 32.64 -2.46 -5.03
C PRO A 667 32.47 -2.21 -6.54
N LYS A 668 31.28 -1.84 -6.99
CA LYS A 668 30.96 -1.61 -8.42
C LYS A 668 30.63 -0.16 -8.76
N ALA A 669 30.51 0.73 -7.78
CA ALA A 669 29.94 2.05 -7.97
C ALA A 669 30.51 3.08 -7.00
N ILE A 670 30.67 4.32 -7.48
CA ILE A 670 31.07 5.47 -6.69
C ILE A 670 30.02 6.57 -6.90
N LEU A 671 29.56 7.18 -5.80
CA LEU A 671 28.78 8.42 -5.83
C LEU A 671 29.66 9.56 -5.32
N ASN A 672 29.90 10.56 -6.17
CA ASN A 672 30.57 11.80 -5.81
C ASN A 672 29.53 12.92 -5.71
N THR A 673 29.37 13.48 -4.52
CA THR A 673 28.49 14.62 -4.26
C THR A 673 29.31 15.88 -4.08
N ARG A 674 29.21 16.81 -5.03
CA ARG A 674 29.83 18.14 -4.96
C ARG A 674 28.80 19.17 -4.53
N PHE A 675 29.10 19.90 -3.45
CA PHE A 675 28.31 21.04 -3.00
C PHE A 675 28.83 22.31 -3.68
N LEU A 676 28.04 22.88 -4.60
CA LEU A 676 28.29 24.18 -5.21
C LEU A 676 27.75 25.32 -4.34
N LEU A 677 26.60 25.08 -3.70
CA LEU A 677 26.04 25.92 -2.64
C LEU A 677 25.61 25.04 -1.45
N PRO A 678 25.80 25.52 -0.20
CA PRO A 678 26.55 26.72 0.16
C PRO A 678 28.05 26.59 -0.21
N ALA A 679 28.76 27.72 -0.33
CA ALA A 679 30.18 27.71 -0.71
C ALA A 679 31.11 27.10 0.36
N SER A 680 30.67 27.11 1.62
CA SER A 680 31.41 26.57 2.76
C SER A 680 30.49 25.79 3.71
N PRO A 681 29.98 24.60 3.31
CA PRO A 681 29.16 23.78 4.17
C PRO A 681 29.98 23.24 5.35
N PHE A 682 29.34 23.12 6.51
CA PHE A 682 29.93 22.49 7.67
C PHE A 682 29.57 20.99 7.71
N PHE A 683 30.56 20.12 7.59
CA PHE A 683 30.35 18.68 7.53
C PHE A 683 30.44 18.00 8.90
N ARG A 684 29.52 17.06 9.18
CA ARG A 684 29.63 16.08 10.27
C ARG A 684 29.30 14.69 9.74
N GLN A 685 29.90 13.66 10.33
CA GLN A 685 29.57 12.26 10.05
C GLN A 685 29.53 11.44 11.34
N THR A 686 28.63 10.46 11.40
CA THR A 686 28.50 9.49 12.50
C THR A 686 28.01 8.14 11.97
N ASP A 687 28.33 7.06 12.66
CA ASP A 687 27.80 5.70 12.44
C ASP A 687 26.69 5.33 13.44
N ARG A 688 26.33 6.26 14.35
CA ARG A 688 25.41 5.98 15.45
C ARG A 688 23.96 6.30 15.12
N PHE A 689 23.11 5.35 15.47
CA PHE A 689 21.67 5.53 15.59
C PHE A 689 21.29 6.08 16.96
N ASP A 690 20.42 7.09 16.99
CA ASP A 690 19.85 7.60 18.23
C ASP A 690 18.32 7.78 18.12
N PRO A 691 17.50 6.91 18.74
CA PRO A 691 17.91 5.76 19.57
C PRO A 691 18.46 4.57 18.74
N PRO A 692 19.24 3.66 19.35
CA PRO A 692 19.71 2.44 18.69
C PRO A 692 18.55 1.46 18.41
N VAL A 693 18.77 0.48 17.52
CA VAL A 693 17.74 -0.52 17.09
C VAL A 693 17.06 -1.23 18.26
N GLY A 694 17.81 -1.54 19.33
CA GLY A 694 17.29 -2.14 20.55
C GLY A 694 16.88 -3.62 20.38
N GLU A 695 15.75 -4.00 20.98
CA GLU A 695 15.24 -5.37 20.96
C GLU A 695 14.91 -5.87 19.55
N GLN A 696 14.94 -7.20 19.35
CA GLN A 696 14.69 -7.87 18.07
C GLN A 696 15.63 -7.40 16.93
N LYS A 697 16.82 -6.87 17.28
CA LYS A 697 17.92 -6.64 16.33
C LYS A 697 18.27 -7.97 15.66
N ARG A 698 18.38 -7.94 14.32
CA ARG A 698 18.76 -9.09 13.49
C ARG A 698 20.15 -8.86 12.91
N ASP A 699 20.80 -9.92 12.47
CA ASP A 699 22.21 -9.87 12.01
C ASP A 699 22.43 -8.89 10.84
N TYR A 700 21.42 -8.72 9.97
CA TYR A 700 21.51 -7.76 8.86
C TYR A 700 21.37 -6.29 9.29
N MET A 701 20.99 -6.02 10.55
CA MET A 701 20.75 -4.67 11.08
C MET A 701 22.06 -4.04 11.58
N VAL A 702 23.00 -3.83 10.66
CA VAL A 702 24.33 -3.27 10.95
C VAL A 702 24.33 -1.74 10.96
N ASP A 703 25.28 -1.14 11.66
CA ASP A 703 25.44 0.31 11.68
C ASP A 703 25.68 0.84 10.26
N ASN A 704 25.19 2.05 9.98
CA ASN A 704 25.32 2.72 8.69
C ASN A 704 25.86 4.13 8.95
N TYR A 705 26.43 4.78 7.94
CA TYR A 705 27.03 6.10 8.10
C TYR A 705 26.05 7.21 7.70
N HIS A 706 26.08 8.32 8.43
CA HIS A 706 25.18 9.45 8.29
C HIS A 706 25.98 10.73 8.29
N LEU A 707 25.90 11.47 7.18
CA LEU A 707 26.60 12.73 6.99
C LEU A 707 25.60 13.87 6.92
N THR A 708 25.93 14.98 7.57
CA THR A 708 25.26 16.26 7.37
C THR A 708 26.21 17.28 6.76
N ALA A 709 25.71 18.06 5.81
CA ALA A 709 26.32 19.29 5.33
C ALA A 709 25.42 20.46 5.75
N ALA A 710 25.86 21.27 6.71
CA ALA A 710 25.06 22.31 7.33
C ALA A 710 25.42 23.72 6.82
N THR A 711 24.42 24.60 6.73
CA THR A 711 24.62 26.03 6.47
C THR A 711 24.89 26.78 7.78
N ALA A 712 25.45 27.99 7.66
CA ALA A 712 25.30 28.98 8.72
C ALA A 712 23.80 29.31 8.93
N PRO A 713 23.39 29.74 10.14
CA PRO A 713 22.01 30.11 10.41
C PRO A 713 21.53 31.24 9.48
N ALA A 714 20.42 31.01 8.78
CA ALA A 714 19.80 31.99 7.89
C ALA A 714 18.29 31.75 7.77
N LYS A 715 17.53 32.78 7.38
CA LYS A 715 16.10 32.63 7.08
C LYS A 715 15.88 31.90 5.77
N GLU A 716 16.77 32.12 4.81
CA GLU A 716 16.75 31.51 3.48
C GLU A 716 18.05 30.78 3.24
N ALA A 717 17.96 29.62 2.59
CA ALA A 717 19.12 28.85 2.18
C ALA A 717 18.87 28.15 0.84
N VAL A 718 19.97 27.99 0.10
CA VAL A 718 19.98 27.23 -1.15
C VAL A 718 21.06 26.16 -1.05
N PHE A 719 20.70 24.93 -1.38
CA PHE A 719 21.69 23.91 -1.75
C PHE A 719 21.65 23.70 -3.26
N LEU A 720 22.82 23.77 -3.89
CA LEU A 720 22.99 23.32 -5.26
C LEU A 720 24.05 22.24 -5.24
N THR A 721 23.64 21.01 -5.54
CA THR A 721 24.49 19.82 -5.42
C THR A 721 24.53 19.05 -6.74
N VAL A 722 25.71 18.58 -7.11
CA VAL A 722 25.94 17.70 -8.26
C VAL A 722 26.33 16.33 -7.74
N LEU A 723 25.48 15.35 -8.01
CA LEU A 723 25.61 13.96 -7.59
C LEU A 723 25.96 13.12 -8.81
N ALA A 724 27.22 12.77 -8.97
CA ALA A 724 27.73 12.04 -10.13
C ALA A 724 28.05 10.58 -9.77
N VAL A 725 27.48 9.67 -10.54
CA VAL A 725 27.67 8.23 -10.39
C VAL A 725 28.70 7.73 -11.41
N THR A 726 29.69 6.98 -10.95
CA THR A 726 30.77 6.43 -11.79
C THR A 726 31.11 4.99 -11.39
N LYS A 727 31.71 4.23 -12.32
CA LYS A 727 32.35 2.94 -11.98
C LYS A 727 33.73 3.21 -11.33
N PRO A 728 34.24 2.32 -10.47
CA PRO A 728 35.58 2.46 -9.92
C PRO A 728 36.64 2.66 -11.01
N GLY A 729 37.56 3.61 -10.79
CA GLY A 729 38.61 3.97 -11.74
C GLY A 729 38.21 5.00 -12.80
N ALA A 730 36.93 5.33 -12.95
CA ALA A 730 36.51 6.44 -13.79
C ALA A 730 36.62 7.78 -13.03
N GLU A 731 37.04 8.83 -13.72
CA GLU A 731 37.06 10.18 -13.16
C GLU A 731 35.63 10.74 -13.07
N PRO A 732 35.25 11.41 -11.96
CA PRO A 732 33.98 12.11 -11.88
C PRO A 732 33.98 13.34 -12.80
N PRO A 733 32.80 13.79 -13.27
CA PRO A 733 32.70 15.05 -13.98
C PRO A 733 33.12 16.23 -13.09
N GLU A 734 33.70 17.25 -13.71
CA GLU A 734 33.88 18.55 -13.08
C GLU A 734 32.56 19.31 -13.04
N SER A 735 32.38 20.15 -12.02
CA SER A 735 31.19 20.99 -11.93
C SER A 735 31.49 22.35 -11.32
N GLU A 736 30.88 23.38 -11.89
CA GLU A 736 30.98 24.76 -11.42
C GLU A 736 29.60 25.44 -11.35
N LEU A 737 29.49 26.42 -10.46
CA LEU A 737 28.31 27.27 -10.31
C LEU A 737 28.35 28.38 -11.36
N LEU A 738 27.29 28.49 -12.17
CA LEU A 738 27.06 29.65 -13.02
C LEU A 738 25.77 30.34 -12.57
N GLU A 739 25.84 31.63 -12.27
CA GLU A 739 24.68 32.41 -11.84
C GLU A 739 24.49 33.64 -12.72
N SER A 740 23.23 33.92 -13.03
CA SER A 740 22.77 35.18 -13.58
C SER A 740 21.54 35.65 -12.79
N PRO A 741 21.04 36.88 -13.02
CA PRO A 741 19.77 37.32 -12.44
C PRO A 741 18.58 36.43 -12.83
N ALA A 742 18.64 35.76 -13.98
CA ALA A 742 17.54 34.97 -14.54
C ALA A 742 17.63 33.47 -14.25
N ALA A 743 18.82 32.95 -13.90
CA ALA A 743 19.01 31.52 -13.68
C ALA A 743 20.20 31.21 -12.75
N ARG A 744 20.08 30.09 -12.05
CA ARG A 744 21.17 29.40 -11.35
C ARG A 744 21.43 28.10 -12.07
N CYS A 745 22.67 27.82 -12.43
CA CYS A 745 23.02 26.63 -13.19
C CYS A 745 24.20 25.89 -12.55
N ALA A 746 24.17 24.57 -12.65
CA ALA A 746 25.38 23.76 -12.55
C ALA A 746 25.89 23.50 -13.97
N ALA A 747 27.10 23.96 -14.29
CA ALA A 747 27.80 23.52 -15.49
C ALA A 747 28.56 22.24 -15.15
N VAL A 748 28.27 21.16 -15.87
CA VAL A 748 28.84 19.83 -15.66
C VAL A 748 29.68 19.46 -16.87
N THR A 749 30.98 19.29 -16.68
CA THR A 749 31.93 18.88 -17.73
C THR A 749 32.33 17.44 -17.50
N LEU A 750 31.94 16.56 -18.41
CA LEU A 750 32.32 15.14 -18.36
C LEU A 750 33.82 14.96 -18.64
N PRO A 751 34.45 13.86 -18.22
CA PRO A 751 35.86 13.57 -18.52
C PRO A 751 36.17 13.52 -20.02
N ASP A 752 35.17 13.23 -20.85
CA ASP A 752 35.31 13.29 -22.30
C ASP A 752 35.21 14.72 -22.87
N GLY A 753 35.01 15.76 -22.05
CA GLY A 753 34.92 17.15 -22.46
C GLY A 753 33.53 17.59 -22.95
N ARG A 754 32.52 16.71 -22.97
CA ARG A 754 31.12 17.15 -23.17
C ARG A 754 30.68 17.98 -21.97
N ARG A 755 30.02 19.11 -22.23
CA ARG A 755 29.55 20.03 -21.19
C ARG A 755 28.02 20.18 -21.22
N TYR A 756 27.41 20.15 -20.05
CA TYR A 756 25.96 20.30 -19.85
C TYR A 756 25.72 21.49 -18.91
N LEU A 757 24.75 22.34 -19.26
CA LEU A 757 24.21 23.33 -18.34
C LEU A 757 22.86 22.82 -17.82
N ALA A 758 22.81 22.48 -16.54
CA ALA A 758 21.57 22.14 -15.84
C ALA A 758 21.10 23.39 -15.09
N GLY A 759 20.05 24.03 -15.61
CA GLY A 759 19.61 25.36 -15.17
C GLY A 759 18.27 25.38 -14.47
N PHE A 760 18.20 26.24 -13.45
CA PHE A 760 17.03 26.51 -12.62
C PHE A 760 16.72 28.00 -12.73
N ALA A 761 15.51 28.35 -13.18
CA ALA A 761 15.13 29.75 -13.34
C ALA A 761 15.08 30.50 -12.00
N ARG A 762 15.49 31.77 -12.01
CA ARG A 762 15.43 32.71 -10.89
C ARG A 762 14.52 33.86 -11.32
N GLN A 763 13.36 34.01 -10.67
CA GLN A 763 12.59 35.26 -10.71
C GLN A 763 12.11 35.58 -9.29
N GLY A 764 12.38 36.79 -8.79
CA GLY A 764 11.99 37.24 -7.45
C GLY A 764 12.46 36.32 -6.31
N ALA A 765 11.78 36.35 -5.15
CA ALA A 765 11.96 35.38 -4.06
C ALA A 765 11.40 34.00 -4.47
N GLU A 766 12.06 33.39 -5.46
CA GLU A 766 12.01 32.03 -6.00
C GLU A 766 10.63 31.29 -5.99
N GLN A 767 9.66 31.86 -6.72
CA GLN A 767 8.46 31.18 -7.25
C GLN A 767 8.63 30.81 -8.73
N SER A 768 8.64 29.52 -9.06
CA SER A 768 7.94 28.89 -10.20
C SER A 768 8.02 27.36 -10.01
N ASP A 769 6.96 26.61 -10.34
CA ASP A 769 7.01 25.14 -10.31
C ASP A 769 7.77 24.53 -11.52
N ALA A 770 8.17 25.33 -12.52
CA ALA A 770 9.34 25.16 -13.44
C ALA A 770 9.35 26.30 -14.51
N PRO A 771 10.53 26.80 -14.96
CA PRO A 771 11.15 26.20 -16.15
C PRO A 771 12.57 25.74 -15.87
N LEU A 772 12.71 24.45 -15.60
CA LEU A 772 13.98 23.74 -15.62
C LEU A 772 14.46 23.65 -17.06
N PHE A 773 15.77 23.77 -17.31
CA PHE A 773 16.31 23.58 -18.65
C PHE A 773 17.64 22.85 -18.65
N VAL A 774 17.88 22.12 -19.73
CA VAL A 774 19.16 21.46 -20.01
C VAL A 774 19.68 21.97 -21.35
N ARG A 775 20.89 22.51 -21.36
CA ARG A 775 21.59 22.86 -22.60
C ARG A 775 22.88 22.05 -22.70
N LYS A 776 22.95 21.18 -23.71
CA LYS A 776 24.21 20.53 -24.11
C LYS A 776 25.05 21.52 -24.91
N LEU A 777 26.27 21.76 -24.47
CA LEU A 777 27.22 22.62 -25.17
C LEU A 777 28.15 21.76 -26.05
N PRO A 778 28.54 22.26 -27.24
CA PRO A 778 29.53 21.58 -28.07
C PRO A 778 30.88 21.43 -27.35
N ARG A 779 31.66 20.44 -27.79
CA ARG A 779 32.97 20.05 -27.25
C ARG A 779 34.00 21.15 -27.62
N THR A 780 33.99 22.24 -26.86
CA THR A 780 34.81 23.48 -26.94
C THR A 780 34.74 24.30 -28.24
N GLY A 781 34.45 25.60 -28.13
CA GLY A 781 34.96 26.60 -29.09
C GLY A 781 34.13 27.87 -29.34
N ASP A 782 32.80 27.83 -29.26
CA ASP A 782 31.91 28.97 -29.58
C ASP A 782 30.79 29.15 -28.56
#